data_AF-A0A9W8JED7-F1
#
_entry.id   AF-A0A9W8JED7-F1
#
_cell.length_a   1.000
_cell.length_b   1.000
_cell.length_c   1.000
_cell.angle_alpha   90.00
_cell.angle_beta   90.00
_cell.angle_gamma   90.00
#
_symmetry.space_group_name_H-M   'P 1'
#
loop_
_entity.id
_entity.type
_entity.pdbx_description
1 polymer ?
#
loop_
_entity_poly.entity_id
_entity_poly.type
_entity_poly.pdbx_seq_one_letter_code
_entity_poly.pdbx_strand_id
1 'polypeptide(L)'
;MKRIPTLRGGRWGTFTCACVLAVFITYSTFVMRAPREAKPISLQGFECSERSAQCASDAEWMSPSSSLVFDHPVTRAQDNLRSDSYYVTSFAVAGFTNEFIAYMHLIYLGLQSGRIPIVPPIVPAAHISSSAGILPFSQAFNLSNLRHALRRPILEWTDVKQISRSNASVTLDTSPSDQALEHLGCWSTRPQSSKNPSFIRGSENALKLDLSFTRIPTFAYFKPKDKNEVHTTFSGLAAAILPDHTRRTSSQHLMAPSRFGKELPPGEQLACFDFLYYVTSGLKQFEFENRWSPVWYMVGRHLRFTDQLRDLGAEYLRSALDAGGEEPLPPIITVHIRRGDFLFRCNKGDEKAECYIPLAKYRQAVDDVRKQIHQKHRLDVTRVLVASDETDPEFWTQMTAFGWSYVNHTSSRTTEKYGEWYPLLIDKAILSMGIGFVGTQSSTFSVLNARRVEDWNDGSSWYLFSLKDAGAGPAIPLGEACKNFKVDENLQPVALAERAPWMVPSTSLNSGSPTPNARGILSQRIPIIPPFVPQSHVSEDAGILPFSHIYNLSNLRNAIKFPVLEWSDVKTLSPSSPSPSNNNGAPADAAERFGCWSVRQRNIPTPGRVPRTERVLSLDLAFTRAPPMAYWLDNPGDPHTRFPALAALIWPGHAHPASKNLPLMEHQGERIHSGGPGGQELWKGGPPDEQLACFDFLYWMTSGFQGYEIERRWSFAWNGVGTHLTFTDDLVDITRGYLRRAQGLPEDSVLPPMITIHIRRGDFGTHCKHGAKPPCYAPVSKYRELAQNIQNQIFETQKIHVTTVYVASDEQSPAFWQEIDSFGWIYLNHTTERTTERLGEWYPILIDKIALSFGVGFVGTAASTFSILNARRVEDWNNGIADYVNPMAD
;
A
#
# COMPACT_ATOMS: atom_id res chain seq x y z
N MET A 1 24.79 58.78 3.96
CA MET A 1 25.66 59.85 4.50
C MET A 1 26.06 59.47 5.92
N LYS A 2 27.39 59.42 6.16
CA LYS A 2 28.20 59.67 7.39
C LYS A 2 27.77 59.09 8.76
N ARG A 3 28.66 58.57 9.64
CA ARG A 3 30.13 58.37 9.66
C ARG A 3 30.53 57.50 10.87
N ILE A 4 31.68 56.84 10.72
CA ILE A 4 32.48 56.03 11.66
C ILE A 4 33.27 56.94 12.66
N PRO A 5 33.93 56.39 13.71
CA PRO A 5 35.40 56.24 13.62
C PRO A 5 36.01 54.94 14.22
N THR A 6 37.20 54.66 13.68
CA THR A 6 38.18 53.54 13.84
C THR A 6 39.30 53.81 14.87
N LEU A 7 40.07 52.75 15.24
CA LEU A 7 41.57 52.63 15.38
C LEU A 7 41.92 51.41 16.28
N ARG A 8 43.03 50.64 16.24
CA ARG A 8 44.10 50.24 15.27
C ARG A 8 45.09 49.27 15.98
N GLY A 9 45.80 48.40 15.21
CA GLY A 9 47.08 47.71 15.54
C GLY A 9 46.96 46.17 15.57
N GLY A 10 47.66 45.30 14.79
CA GLY A 10 49.04 45.20 14.28
C GLY A 10 49.76 44.06 15.06
N ARG A 11 50.56 43.09 14.56
CA ARG A 11 51.28 42.81 13.29
C ARG A 11 52.03 41.42 13.44
N TRP A 12 52.31 40.70 12.33
CA TRP A 12 53.41 39.70 12.02
C TRP A 12 53.17 38.20 12.36
N GLY A 13 53.58 37.20 11.54
CA GLY A 13 54.53 37.19 10.42
C GLY A 13 54.49 35.97 9.47
N THR A 14 55.51 35.97 8.61
CA THR A 14 55.84 35.23 7.37
C THR A 14 56.21 33.74 7.48
N PHE A 15 56.04 32.96 6.40
CA PHE A 15 57.12 32.14 5.80
C PHE A 15 56.81 31.73 4.35
N THR A 16 57.86 31.75 3.50
CA THR A 16 57.89 31.49 2.05
C THR A 16 58.90 30.38 1.72
N CYS A 17 58.81 29.84 0.48
CA CYS A 17 59.73 28.98 -0.29
C CYS A 17 59.27 27.52 -0.45
N ALA A 18 59.05 26.89 -1.61
CA ALA A 18 59.49 26.96 -3.02
C ALA A 18 60.55 25.89 -3.43
N CYS A 19 60.19 25.12 -4.49
CA CYS A 19 61.01 24.37 -5.47
C CYS A 19 61.62 23.00 -4.99
N VAL A 20 61.85 21.91 -5.77
CA VAL A 20 62.21 21.64 -7.19
C VAL A 20 61.85 20.18 -7.60
N LEU A 21 61.69 19.94 -8.92
CA LEU A 21 61.54 18.69 -9.71
C LEU A 21 62.71 17.66 -9.71
N ALA A 22 62.41 16.37 -10.00
CA ALA A 22 63.07 15.43 -10.96
C ALA A 22 62.41 14.02 -10.83
N VAL A 23 61.84 13.29 -11.82
CA VAL A 23 62.21 12.76 -13.17
C VAL A 23 63.09 11.47 -13.15
N PHE A 24 62.41 10.33 -13.41
CA PHE A 24 62.76 9.03 -14.03
C PHE A 24 63.91 8.12 -13.52
N ILE A 25 63.62 6.81 -13.33
CA ILE A 25 64.00 5.66 -14.20
C ILE A 25 63.55 4.31 -13.58
N THR A 26 63.10 3.40 -14.44
CA THR A 26 62.66 2.00 -14.27
C THR A 26 63.77 1.02 -13.88
N TYR A 27 63.44 -0.12 -13.22
CA TYR A 27 63.85 -1.47 -13.64
C TYR A 27 63.13 -2.58 -12.84
N SER A 28 62.74 -3.63 -13.58
CA SER A 28 62.07 -4.85 -13.15
C SER A 28 63.04 -5.87 -12.51
N THR A 29 62.56 -6.66 -11.55
CA THR A 29 63.04 -8.04 -11.36
C THR A 29 61.92 -8.96 -10.85
N PHE A 30 61.81 -10.09 -11.55
CA PHE A 30 60.94 -11.24 -11.34
C PHE A 30 61.65 -12.24 -10.41
N VAL A 31 61.02 -12.70 -9.31
CA VAL A 31 61.41 -13.94 -8.60
C VAL A 31 60.15 -14.67 -8.13
N MET A 32 60.01 -15.91 -8.57
CA MET A 32 58.96 -16.85 -8.17
C MET A 32 59.13 -17.35 -6.73
N ARG A 33 58.04 -17.55 -5.97
CA ARG A 33 57.95 -18.60 -4.94
C ARG A 33 56.51 -18.92 -4.50
N ALA A 34 56.10 -20.16 -4.80
CA ALA A 34 55.27 -21.15 -4.07
C ALA A 34 53.94 -20.74 -3.36
N PRO A 35 52.92 -21.63 -3.39
CA PRO A 35 51.59 -21.37 -2.84
C PRO A 35 51.59 -21.49 -1.32
N ARG A 36 50.92 -20.56 -0.63
CA ARG A 36 50.65 -20.66 0.81
C ARG A 36 49.16 -20.82 1.08
N GLU A 37 48.91 -21.75 1.98
CA GLU A 37 47.65 -22.21 2.55
C GLU A 37 46.70 -21.08 2.96
N ALA A 38 45.40 -21.30 2.72
CA ALA A 38 44.33 -20.45 3.19
C ALA A 38 44.23 -20.52 4.73
N LYS A 39 44.49 -19.40 5.41
CA LYS A 39 44.08 -19.19 6.81
C LYS A 39 42.62 -18.72 6.84
N PRO A 40 41.83 -19.16 7.85
CA PRO A 40 40.45 -18.71 8.02
C PRO A 40 40.42 -17.22 8.35
N ILE A 41 39.57 -16.48 7.63
CA ILE A 41 39.29 -15.06 7.85
C ILE A 41 38.47 -14.94 9.14
N SER A 42 39.08 -14.33 10.16
CA SER A 42 38.42 -13.85 11.36
C SER A 42 37.55 -12.64 10.98
N LEU A 43 36.24 -12.73 11.24
CA LEU A 43 35.29 -11.61 11.17
C LEU A 43 35.56 -10.66 12.35
N GLN A 44 36.50 -9.72 12.16
CA GLN A 44 36.49 -8.47 12.92
C GLN A 44 35.52 -7.50 12.26
N GLY A 45 34.63 -6.95 13.09
CA GLY A 45 33.51 -6.12 12.69
C GLY A 45 33.94 -4.88 11.91
N PHE A 46 33.08 -4.49 10.97
CA PHE A 46 33.09 -3.17 10.38
C PHE A 46 32.72 -2.15 11.47
N GLU A 47 33.72 -1.49 12.05
CA GLU A 47 33.53 -0.25 12.79
C GLU A 47 33.12 0.85 11.79
N CYS A 48 31.93 1.41 11.97
CA CYS A 48 31.51 2.63 11.32
C CYS A 48 32.50 3.75 11.67
N SER A 49 33.21 4.29 10.69
CA SER A 49 34.10 5.43 10.93
C SER A 49 33.32 6.66 11.38
N GLU A 50 33.86 7.39 12.36
CA GLU A 50 33.26 8.55 13.04
C GLU A 50 32.78 9.71 12.15
N ARG A 51 33.05 9.69 10.84
CA ARG A 51 32.50 10.69 9.88
C ARG A 51 31.09 10.37 9.37
N SER A 52 30.49 9.24 9.74
CA SER A 52 29.08 8.92 9.42
C SER A 52 28.08 9.18 10.55
N ALA A 53 28.49 9.83 11.65
CA ALA A 53 27.58 10.20 12.75
C ALA A 53 26.45 11.15 12.29
N GLN A 54 26.54 11.73 11.09
CA GLN A 54 25.51 12.57 10.47
C GLN A 54 24.44 11.78 9.70
N CYS A 55 24.63 10.48 9.42
CA CYS A 55 23.62 9.66 8.72
C CYS A 55 22.54 9.09 9.65
N ALA A 56 22.68 9.29 10.97
CA ALA A 56 21.68 8.96 11.97
C ALA A 56 21.29 10.22 12.76
N SER A 57 20.93 11.31 12.06
CA SER A 57 19.88 12.16 12.63
C SER A 57 18.68 11.24 12.82
N ASP A 58 18.37 10.87 14.06
CA ASP A 58 17.27 9.96 14.40
C ASP A 58 16.07 10.30 13.52
N ALA A 59 15.79 9.40 12.58
CA ALA A 59 14.85 9.72 11.52
C ALA A 59 13.53 10.12 12.19
N GLU A 60 13.00 11.29 11.87
CA GLU A 60 11.93 11.99 12.60
C GLU A 60 10.78 11.08 13.05
N TRP A 61 10.43 10.09 12.23
CA TRP A 61 9.37 9.10 12.47
C TRP A 61 9.68 8.03 13.56
N MET A 62 10.92 7.91 14.04
CA MET A 62 11.32 7.00 15.11
C MET A 62 10.87 7.50 16.48
N SER A 63 10.91 8.82 16.70
CA SER A 63 10.54 9.43 17.97
C SER A 63 9.06 9.83 17.96
N PRO A 64 8.24 9.38 18.94
CA PRO A 64 6.88 9.89 19.12
C PRO A 64 6.80 11.41 19.18
N SER A 65 7.79 12.05 19.81
CA SER A 65 7.80 13.49 20.08
C SER A 65 7.82 14.37 18.82
N SER A 66 8.29 13.86 17.68
CA SER A 66 8.24 14.62 16.41
C SER A 66 6.81 14.90 15.96
N SER A 67 5.90 14.02 16.35
CA SER A 67 4.49 14.02 15.97
C SER A 67 3.60 14.62 17.06
N LEU A 68 4.17 15.25 18.09
CA LEU A 68 3.47 15.80 19.25
C LEU A 68 3.91 17.23 19.54
N VAL A 69 3.10 17.95 20.32
CA VAL A 69 3.44 19.30 20.81
C VAL A 69 4.47 19.20 21.94
N PHE A 70 4.29 18.22 22.83
CA PHE A 70 5.16 17.92 23.95
C PHE A 70 5.81 16.55 23.76
N ASP A 71 7.04 16.40 24.24
CA ASP A 71 7.80 15.14 24.21
C ASP A 71 7.39 14.14 25.30
N HIS A 72 6.37 14.48 26.08
CA HIS A 72 5.82 13.69 27.17
C HIS A 72 4.29 13.68 27.13
N PRO A 73 3.64 12.65 27.69
CA PRO A 73 2.19 12.62 27.80
C PRO A 73 1.67 13.72 28.74
N VAL A 74 0.54 14.33 28.37
CA VAL A 74 -0.12 15.38 29.14
C VAL A 74 -1.50 14.94 29.62
N THR A 75 -2.21 15.78 30.38
CA THR A 75 -3.50 15.40 30.99
C THR A 75 -4.58 15.04 29.96
N ARG A 76 -4.61 15.73 28.81
CA ARG A 76 -5.58 15.52 27.72
C ARG A 76 -4.83 15.28 26.42
N ALA A 77 -5.20 14.25 25.67
CA ALA A 77 -4.56 13.91 24.40
C ALA A 77 -4.61 15.07 23.40
N GLN A 78 -5.75 15.76 23.29
CA GLN A 78 -5.95 16.88 22.36
C GLN A 78 -4.92 18.00 22.52
N ASP A 79 -4.48 18.26 23.76
CA ASP A 79 -3.51 19.32 24.06
C ASP A 79 -2.09 18.96 23.57
N ASN A 80 -1.84 17.68 23.26
CA ASN A 80 -0.55 17.18 22.79
C ASN A 80 -0.49 16.95 21.27
N LEU A 81 -1.63 17.04 20.57
CA LEU A 81 -1.69 16.82 19.12
C LEU A 81 -1.28 18.08 18.36
N ARG A 82 -0.42 17.95 17.37
CA ARG A 82 0.01 19.08 16.53
C ARG A 82 -1.14 19.53 15.62
N SER A 83 -1.27 20.84 15.43
CA SER A 83 -2.31 21.43 14.57
C SER A 83 -2.06 21.21 13.08
N ASP A 84 -0.82 20.90 12.68
CA ASP A 84 -0.41 20.62 11.30
C ASP A 84 -0.46 19.13 10.93
N SER A 85 -0.94 18.28 11.85
CA SER A 85 -0.94 16.84 11.71
C SER A 85 -2.33 16.27 11.95
N TYR A 86 -2.62 15.15 11.29
CA TYR A 86 -3.90 14.45 11.40
C TYR A 86 -3.67 13.06 11.98
N TYR A 87 -4.55 12.65 12.88
CA TYR A 87 -4.43 11.43 13.66
C TYR A 87 -5.64 10.53 13.45
N VAL A 88 -5.47 9.24 13.71
CA VAL A 88 -6.57 8.27 13.71
C VAL A 88 -6.47 7.33 14.89
N THR A 89 -7.59 7.04 15.55
CA THR A 89 -7.69 6.07 16.66
C THR A 89 -8.92 5.19 16.48
N SER A 90 -8.88 4.02 17.09
CA SER A 90 -10.07 3.19 17.32
C SER A 90 -9.94 2.48 18.64
N PHE A 91 -10.97 1.75 19.06
CA PHE A 91 -10.99 1.03 20.33
C PHE A 91 -11.12 -0.47 20.11
N ALA A 92 -10.49 -1.19 21.02
CA ALA A 92 -10.47 -2.63 21.02
C ALA A 92 -11.68 -3.17 21.78
N VAL A 93 -12.42 -4.08 21.13
CA VAL A 93 -13.63 -4.71 21.67
C VAL A 93 -13.70 -6.15 21.17
N ALA A 94 -13.05 -7.09 21.85
CA ALA A 94 -13.27 -8.55 21.71
C ALA A 94 -12.18 -9.32 22.47
N GLY A 95 -12.05 -10.63 22.25
CA GLY A 95 -10.85 -11.35 22.70
C GLY A 95 -9.56 -10.79 22.08
N PHE A 96 -8.44 -10.98 22.77
CA PHE A 96 -7.11 -10.43 22.44
C PHE A 96 -6.73 -10.45 20.96
N THR A 97 -6.96 -11.56 20.25
CA THR A 97 -6.57 -11.68 18.83
C THR A 97 -7.42 -10.83 17.90
N ASN A 98 -8.70 -10.63 18.21
CA ASN A 98 -9.58 -9.78 17.44
C ASN A 98 -9.21 -8.30 17.67
N GLU A 99 -8.84 -7.95 18.89
CA GLU A 99 -8.28 -6.63 19.20
C GLU A 99 -6.97 -6.39 18.46
N PHE A 100 -6.07 -7.37 18.45
CA PHE A 100 -4.84 -7.32 17.68
C PHE A 100 -5.09 -7.10 16.18
N ILE A 101 -6.07 -7.78 15.59
CA ILE A 101 -6.48 -7.56 14.19
C ILE A 101 -7.01 -6.14 14.01
N ALA A 102 -7.84 -5.64 14.92
CA ALA A 102 -8.34 -4.26 14.87
C ALA A 102 -7.20 -3.23 14.95
N TYR A 103 -6.12 -3.49 15.70
CA TYR A 103 -4.93 -2.62 15.70
C TYR A 103 -4.16 -2.66 14.39
N MET A 104 -4.00 -3.84 13.78
CA MET A 104 -3.41 -3.92 12.44
C MET A 104 -4.25 -3.12 11.43
N HIS A 105 -5.57 -3.21 11.51
CA HIS A 105 -6.48 -2.41 10.70
C HIS A 105 -6.36 -0.91 10.98
N LEU A 106 -6.27 -0.49 12.25
CA LEU A 106 -6.07 0.91 12.62
C LEU A 106 -4.77 1.48 12.04
N ILE A 107 -3.66 0.77 12.22
CA ILE A 107 -2.35 1.18 11.71
C ILE A 107 -2.40 1.26 10.18
N TYR A 108 -2.97 0.24 9.54
CA TYR A 108 -3.11 0.23 8.08
C TYR A 108 -4.02 1.36 7.56
N LEU A 109 -5.12 1.67 8.26
CA LEU A 109 -5.98 2.81 7.93
C LEU A 109 -5.23 4.14 8.08
N GLY A 110 -4.36 4.27 9.09
CA GLY A 110 -3.45 5.42 9.24
C GLY A 110 -2.54 5.57 8.03
N LEU A 111 -1.89 4.48 7.61
CA LEU A 111 -1.07 4.45 6.39
C LEU A 111 -1.84 4.88 5.14
N GLN A 112 -3.07 4.38 4.99
CA GLN A 112 -3.90 4.63 3.81
C GLN A 112 -4.49 6.05 3.78
N SER A 113 -4.85 6.61 4.94
CA SER A 113 -5.42 7.96 5.06
C SER A 113 -4.36 9.06 5.20
N GLY A 114 -3.08 8.71 5.31
CA GLY A 114 -2.01 9.66 5.60
C GLY A 114 -2.03 10.21 7.04
N ARG A 115 -2.77 9.56 7.94
CA ARG A 115 -2.91 9.96 9.35
C ARG A 115 -1.97 9.16 10.25
N ILE A 116 -1.57 9.76 11.36
CA ILE A 116 -0.75 9.12 12.40
C ILE A 116 -1.65 8.25 13.27
N PRO A 117 -1.50 6.91 13.27
CA PRO A 117 -2.32 6.04 14.12
C PRO A 117 -1.92 6.18 15.59
N ILE A 118 -2.90 6.34 16.48
CA ILE A 118 -2.76 6.30 17.94
C ILE A 118 -3.39 4.99 18.44
N VAL A 119 -2.56 4.02 18.78
CA VAL A 119 -3.00 2.67 19.19
C VAL A 119 -3.43 2.71 20.66
N PRO A 120 -4.67 2.32 21.02
CA PRO A 120 -5.11 2.26 22.40
C PRO A 120 -4.47 1.08 23.14
N PRO A 121 -4.46 1.10 24.48
CA PRO A 121 -4.10 -0.08 25.23
C PRO A 121 -5.10 -1.22 24.99
N ILE A 122 -4.65 -2.43 25.24
CA ILE A 122 -5.45 -3.65 25.21
C ILE A 122 -6.28 -3.71 26.49
N VAL A 123 -7.58 -3.95 26.37
CA VAL A 123 -8.51 -3.97 27.50
C VAL A 123 -8.99 -5.39 27.76
N PRO A 124 -9.17 -5.81 29.03
CA PRO A 124 -9.65 -7.16 29.31
C PRO A 124 -11.05 -7.40 28.73
N ALA A 125 -11.20 -8.54 28.06
CA ALA A 125 -12.47 -9.00 27.53
C ALA A 125 -12.51 -10.53 27.47
N ALA A 126 -13.73 -11.08 27.55
CA ALA A 126 -14.05 -12.51 27.48
C ALA A 126 -13.28 -13.40 28.48
N HIS A 127 -12.02 -13.74 28.18
CA HIS A 127 -11.20 -14.72 28.90
C HIS A 127 -10.21 -14.11 29.92
N ILE A 128 -10.08 -12.78 29.93
CA ILE A 128 -9.23 -12.07 30.88
C ILE A 128 -10.15 -11.27 31.81
N SER A 129 -9.91 -11.36 33.12
CA SER A 129 -10.76 -10.66 34.08
C SER A 129 -10.55 -9.14 33.98
N SER A 130 -11.57 -8.37 34.32
CA SER A 130 -11.44 -6.90 34.36
C SER A 130 -10.42 -6.41 35.39
N SER A 131 -10.07 -7.22 36.40
CA SER A 131 -9.00 -6.93 37.36
C SER A 131 -7.59 -7.02 36.78
N ALA A 132 -7.41 -7.64 35.61
CA ALA A 132 -6.11 -7.70 34.94
C ALA A 132 -5.58 -6.32 34.52
N GLY A 133 -6.46 -5.31 34.48
CA GLY A 133 -6.12 -3.96 34.05
C GLY A 133 -5.79 -3.89 32.56
N ILE A 134 -5.38 -2.71 32.12
CA ILE A 134 -4.98 -2.48 30.73
C ILE A 134 -3.57 -3.02 30.46
N LEU A 135 -3.33 -3.45 29.22
CA LEU A 135 -2.01 -3.83 28.73
C LEU A 135 -1.58 -2.85 27.64
N PRO A 136 -0.57 -1.99 27.87
CA PRO A 136 -0.02 -1.12 26.83
C PRO A 136 0.42 -1.91 25.60
N PHE A 137 0.21 -1.35 24.42
CA PHE A 137 0.53 -2.03 23.17
C PHE A 137 2.05 -2.30 23.04
N SER A 138 2.86 -1.32 23.45
CA SER A 138 4.33 -1.42 23.50
C SER A 138 4.87 -2.49 24.44
N GLN A 139 4.07 -2.97 25.40
CA GLN A 139 4.48 -4.05 26.30
C GLN A 139 4.45 -5.42 25.61
N ALA A 140 3.52 -5.61 24.67
CA ALA A 140 3.41 -6.82 23.88
C ALA A 140 4.23 -6.77 22.59
N PHE A 141 4.31 -5.61 21.93
CA PHE A 141 4.92 -5.46 20.61
C PHE A 141 6.00 -4.39 20.55
N ASN A 142 7.07 -4.65 19.80
CA ASN A 142 8.19 -3.74 19.62
C ASN A 142 7.82 -2.61 18.64
N LEU A 143 7.35 -1.47 19.17
CA LEU A 143 6.99 -0.30 18.37
C LEU A 143 8.18 0.31 17.62
N SER A 144 9.40 0.24 18.15
CA SER A 144 10.59 0.75 17.46
C SER A 144 10.87 -0.04 16.19
N ASN A 145 10.78 -1.37 16.25
CA ASN A 145 10.91 -2.23 15.07
C ASN A 145 9.81 -1.93 14.05
N LEU A 146 8.57 -1.76 14.51
CA LEU A 146 7.45 -1.44 13.64
C LEU A 146 7.62 -0.08 12.95
N ARG A 147 7.93 0.98 13.70
CA ARG A 147 8.21 2.32 13.14
C ARG A 147 9.34 2.24 12.12
N HIS A 148 10.39 1.47 12.41
CA HIS A 148 11.52 1.24 11.50
C HIS A 148 11.12 0.57 10.19
N ALA A 149 10.36 -0.52 10.28
CA ALA A 149 9.90 -1.26 9.11
C ALA A 149 8.95 -0.41 8.25
N LEU A 150 8.07 0.36 8.87
CA LEU A 150 7.06 1.14 8.16
C LEU A 150 7.56 2.52 7.72
N ARG A 151 8.62 3.04 8.36
CA ARG A 151 9.13 4.41 8.20
C ARG A 151 8.04 5.46 8.40
N ARG A 152 7.23 5.26 9.43
CA ARG A 152 6.06 6.09 9.77
C ARG A 152 5.93 6.27 11.28
N PRO A 153 5.49 7.45 11.73
CA PRO A 153 5.13 7.63 13.13
C PRO A 153 3.91 6.77 13.44
N ILE A 154 3.98 6.07 14.57
CA ILE A 154 2.90 5.29 15.15
C ILE A 154 2.94 5.60 16.62
N LEU A 155 1.85 6.13 17.17
CA LEU A 155 1.76 6.51 18.57
C LEU A 155 0.95 5.46 19.32
N GLU A 156 1.16 5.38 20.62
CA GLU A 156 0.21 4.78 21.55
C GLU A 156 -0.41 5.84 22.44
N TRP A 157 -1.55 5.53 23.08
CA TRP A 157 -2.22 6.51 23.93
C TRP A 157 -1.37 6.97 25.13
N THR A 158 -0.43 6.15 25.59
CA THR A 158 0.55 6.52 26.62
C THR A 158 1.62 7.50 26.13
N ASP A 159 1.79 7.69 24.82
CA ASP A 159 2.65 8.74 24.26
C ASP A 159 1.97 10.10 24.36
N VAL A 160 0.64 10.15 24.19
CA VAL A 160 -0.12 11.41 24.06
C VAL A 160 -0.75 11.86 25.37
N LYS A 161 -1.19 10.92 26.21
CA LYS A 161 -1.99 11.17 27.41
C LYS A 161 -1.48 10.42 28.62
N GLN A 162 -1.52 11.07 29.78
CA GLN A 162 -1.18 10.44 31.06
C GLN A 162 -2.24 9.42 31.43
N ILE A 163 -1.82 8.15 31.52
CA ILE A 163 -2.68 7.04 31.93
C ILE A 163 -2.07 6.45 33.19
N SER A 164 -2.83 6.45 34.29
CA SER A 164 -2.37 5.89 35.56
C SER A 164 -2.26 4.36 35.45
N ARG A 165 -1.06 3.83 35.23
CA ARG A 165 -0.83 2.39 35.01
C ARG A 165 -1.33 1.50 36.17
N SER A 166 -1.26 1.99 37.41
CA SER A 166 -1.70 1.23 38.59
C SER A 166 -3.19 1.37 38.90
N ASN A 167 -3.86 2.43 38.41
CA ASN A 167 -5.23 2.78 38.80
C ASN A 167 -6.20 2.94 37.61
N ALA A 168 -5.77 2.62 36.38
CA ALA A 168 -6.63 2.62 35.20
C ALA A 168 -7.65 1.48 35.30
N SER A 169 -8.70 1.72 36.07
CA SER A 169 -9.82 0.81 36.19
C SER A 169 -10.62 0.83 34.89
N VAL A 170 -10.80 -0.34 34.30
CA VAL A 170 -11.70 -0.56 33.17
C VAL A 170 -13.17 -0.63 33.61
N THR A 171 -13.42 -0.83 34.92
CA THR A 171 -14.77 -1.00 35.49
C THR A 171 -15.32 0.24 36.18
N LEU A 172 -14.47 1.07 36.79
CA LEU A 172 -14.89 2.29 37.47
C LEU A 172 -15.21 3.37 36.46
N ASP A 173 -16.43 3.89 36.53
CA ASP A 173 -16.85 5.00 35.69
C ASP A 173 -16.02 6.24 35.95
N THR A 174 -15.73 6.97 34.88
CA THR A 174 -15.07 8.27 34.98
C THR A 174 -16.05 9.29 35.54
N SER A 175 -15.58 10.15 36.45
CA SER A 175 -16.39 11.27 36.92
C SER A 175 -16.55 12.32 35.80
N PRO A 176 -17.74 12.90 35.59
CA PRO A 176 -17.91 14.07 34.71
C PRO A 176 -17.04 15.27 35.12
N SER A 177 -16.57 15.31 36.38
CA SER A 177 -15.70 16.37 36.91
C SER A 177 -14.20 16.05 36.83
N ASP A 178 -13.82 14.90 36.26
CA ASP A 178 -12.41 14.52 36.08
C ASP A 178 -11.74 15.46 35.06
N GLN A 179 -10.64 16.12 35.46
CA GLN A 179 -9.91 17.05 34.59
C GLN A 179 -9.25 16.36 33.39
N ALA A 180 -9.03 15.04 33.47
CA ALA A 180 -8.52 14.24 32.36
C ALA A 180 -9.62 13.81 31.39
N LEU A 181 -10.90 14.09 31.67
CA LEU A 181 -12.00 13.72 30.79
C LEU A 181 -11.96 14.50 29.46
N GLU A 182 -12.00 13.79 28.34
CA GLU A 182 -12.05 14.40 27.00
C GLU A 182 -13.32 13.97 26.26
N HIS A 183 -13.99 14.93 25.64
CA HIS A 183 -15.15 14.67 24.79
C HIS A 183 -14.72 14.53 23.34
N LEU A 184 -15.06 13.43 22.68
CA LEU A 184 -14.75 13.20 21.26
C LEU A 184 -16.00 12.77 20.50
N GLY A 185 -16.12 13.23 19.26
CA GLY A 185 -17.02 12.63 18.28
C GLY A 185 -16.29 11.55 17.49
N CYS A 186 -16.96 10.43 17.28
CA CYS A 186 -16.42 9.25 16.62
C CYS A 186 -17.39 8.73 15.55
N TRP A 187 -16.84 8.02 14.58
CA TRP A 187 -17.62 7.21 13.66
C TRP A 187 -17.96 5.86 14.28
N SER A 188 -19.18 5.38 14.03
CA SER A 188 -19.52 3.97 14.26
C SER A 188 -19.52 3.19 12.95
N THR A 189 -18.80 2.07 12.94
CA THR A 189 -18.73 1.10 11.83
C THR A 189 -19.80 0.01 11.93
N ARG A 190 -20.64 0.05 12.97
CA ARG A 190 -21.76 -0.88 13.17
C ARG A 190 -22.74 -0.82 11.99
N PRO A 191 -23.36 -1.95 11.57
CA PRO A 191 -24.33 -1.98 10.48
C PRO A 191 -25.37 -0.86 10.55
N GLN A 192 -25.85 -0.41 9.40
CA GLN A 192 -26.87 0.64 9.32
C GLN A 192 -28.17 0.29 10.08
N SER A 193 -28.49 -0.99 10.20
CA SER A 193 -29.63 -1.49 10.99
C SER A 193 -29.38 -1.46 12.50
N SER A 194 -28.13 -1.32 12.96
CA SER A 194 -27.78 -1.30 14.36
C SER A 194 -28.23 0.01 15.02
N LYS A 195 -28.87 -0.08 16.18
CA LYS A 195 -29.31 1.10 16.93
C LYS A 195 -28.22 1.72 17.78
N ASN A 196 -27.27 0.91 18.25
CA ASN A 196 -26.24 1.32 19.21
C ASN A 196 -24.83 1.11 18.65
N PRO A 197 -23.86 1.96 19.01
CA PRO A 197 -22.45 1.78 18.67
C PRO A 197 -21.86 0.53 19.36
N SER A 198 -20.61 0.21 19.04
CA SER A 198 -19.87 -0.84 19.75
C SER A 198 -19.68 -0.48 21.24
N PHE A 199 -19.78 -1.48 22.12
CA PHE A 199 -19.60 -1.26 23.55
C PHE A 199 -18.10 -1.18 23.90
N ILE A 200 -17.62 0.03 24.23
CA ILE A 200 -16.19 0.35 24.42
C ILE A 200 -15.88 0.90 25.83
N ARG A 201 -16.77 0.67 26.81
CA ARG A 201 -16.72 1.30 28.14
C ARG A 201 -15.38 1.10 28.87
N GLY A 202 -14.74 -0.07 28.69
CA GLY A 202 -13.43 -0.34 29.27
C GLY A 202 -12.35 0.63 28.76
N SER A 203 -12.35 0.91 27.45
CA SER A 203 -11.45 1.90 26.85
C SER A 203 -11.79 3.32 27.29
N GLU A 204 -13.08 3.69 27.32
CA GLU A 204 -13.52 5.01 27.80
C GLU A 204 -13.10 5.29 29.25
N ASN A 205 -13.20 4.28 30.12
CA ASN A 205 -12.85 4.41 31.53
C ASN A 205 -11.33 4.48 31.75
N ALA A 206 -10.57 3.65 31.04
CA ALA A 206 -9.12 3.63 31.12
C ALA A 206 -8.49 4.91 30.57
N LEU A 207 -9.03 5.43 29.46
CA LEU A 207 -8.51 6.59 28.75
C LEU A 207 -9.19 7.90 29.16
N LYS A 208 -10.19 7.88 30.06
CA LYS A 208 -10.97 9.06 30.47
C LYS A 208 -11.57 9.78 29.25
N LEU A 209 -12.33 9.04 28.45
CA LEU A 209 -13.00 9.57 27.25
C LEU A 209 -14.51 9.59 27.42
N ASP A 210 -15.18 10.54 26.77
CA ASP A 210 -16.64 10.63 26.66
C ASP A 210 -17.00 10.74 25.17
N LEU A 211 -17.46 9.63 24.60
CA LEU A 211 -17.51 9.44 23.17
C LEU A 211 -18.94 9.52 22.62
N SER A 212 -19.18 10.41 21.68
CA SER A 212 -20.42 10.45 20.89
C SER A 212 -20.21 9.81 19.52
N PHE A 213 -21.25 9.20 18.96
CA PHE A 213 -21.12 8.38 17.74
C PHE A 213 -22.02 8.86 16.63
N THR A 214 -21.44 9.03 15.44
CA THR A 214 -22.15 9.28 14.18
C THR A 214 -22.03 8.06 13.28
N ARG A 215 -23.10 7.71 12.58
CA ARG A 215 -23.09 6.60 11.62
C ARG A 215 -22.11 6.88 10.47
N ILE A 216 -21.23 5.94 10.18
CA ILE A 216 -20.37 6.03 8.99
C ILE A 216 -21.25 6.00 7.72
N PRO A 217 -20.91 6.78 6.66
CA PRO A 217 -21.66 6.77 5.41
C PRO A 217 -21.79 5.38 4.77
N THR A 218 -22.89 5.16 4.06
CA THR A 218 -23.17 3.86 3.41
C THR A 218 -22.13 3.45 2.37
N PHE A 219 -21.47 4.41 1.71
CA PHE A 219 -20.40 4.12 0.76
C PHE A 219 -19.18 3.45 1.40
N ALA A 220 -19.03 3.54 2.73
CA ALA A 220 -17.91 2.92 3.43
C ALA A 220 -18.10 1.41 3.65
N TYR A 221 -19.31 0.87 3.47
CA TYR A 221 -19.59 -0.55 3.66
C TYR A 221 -19.16 -1.37 2.44
N PHE A 222 -18.74 -2.61 2.69
CA PHE A 222 -18.39 -3.57 1.64
C PHE A 222 -19.54 -3.83 0.66
N LYS A 223 -20.78 -3.85 1.18
CA LYS A 223 -22.04 -3.90 0.42
C LYS A 223 -22.91 -2.69 0.78
N PRO A 224 -22.75 -1.53 0.11
CA PRO A 224 -23.44 -0.29 0.47
C PRO A 224 -24.97 -0.35 0.51
N LYS A 225 -25.57 -1.32 -0.20
CA LYS A 225 -27.02 -1.53 -0.27
C LYS A 225 -27.57 -2.43 0.85
N ASP A 226 -26.72 -3.21 1.50
CA ASP A 226 -27.13 -4.11 2.58
C ASP A 226 -27.02 -3.40 3.93
N LYS A 227 -28.16 -3.13 4.57
CA LYS A 227 -28.21 -2.46 5.87
C LYS A 227 -27.63 -3.29 7.02
N ASN A 228 -27.49 -4.61 6.82
CA ASN A 228 -26.93 -5.54 7.79
C ASN A 228 -25.45 -5.86 7.51
N GLU A 229 -24.84 -5.26 6.49
CA GLU A 229 -23.42 -5.46 6.22
C GLU A 229 -22.59 -4.99 7.43
N VAL A 230 -21.76 -5.90 7.93
CA VAL A 230 -20.89 -5.65 9.10
C VAL A 230 -19.50 -5.20 8.67
N HIS A 231 -19.10 -5.47 7.42
CA HIS A 231 -17.79 -5.12 6.91
C HIS A 231 -17.77 -3.72 6.29
N THR A 232 -16.77 -2.95 6.67
CA THR A 232 -16.41 -1.68 6.04
C THR A 232 -15.13 -1.83 5.22
N THR A 233 -14.88 -0.88 4.32
CA THR A 233 -13.70 -0.87 3.45
C THR A 233 -12.70 0.19 3.90
N PHE A 234 -11.39 -0.12 3.88
CA PHE A 234 -10.37 0.86 4.25
C PHE A 234 -10.46 2.13 3.40
N SER A 235 -10.70 1.97 2.11
CA SER A 235 -10.85 3.07 1.18
C SER A 235 -12.04 3.98 1.50
N GLY A 236 -13.18 3.38 1.88
CA GLY A 236 -14.36 4.12 2.28
C GLY A 236 -14.19 4.82 3.62
N LEU A 237 -13.52 4.18 4.59
CA LEU A 237 -13.19 4.80 5.87
C LEU A 237 -12.20 5.96 5.71
N ALA A 238 -11.13 5.78 4.93
CA ALA A 238 -10.14 6.82 4.66
C ALA A 238 -10.77 8.02 3.94
N ALA A 239 -11.68 7.79 2.99
CA ALA A 239 -12.43 8.85 2.33
C ALA A 239 -13.38 9.60 3.28
N ALA A 240 -13.91 8.94 4.31
CA ALA A 240 -14.77 9.57 5.32
C ALA A 240 -13.99 10.45 6.32
N ILE A 241 -12.66 10.30 6.39
CA ILE A 241 -11.80 11.05 7.31
C ILE A 241 -10.77 11.90 6.57
N LEU A 242 -10.98 12.21 5.29
CA LEU A 242 -10.08 13.11 4.57
C LEU A 242 -10.27 14.55 5.08
N PRO A 243 -9.19 15.26 5.47
CA PRO A 243 -9.26 16.67 5.85
C PRO A 243 -9.84 17.56 4.74
N ASP A 244 -10.49 18.66 5.12
CA ASP A 244 -11.03 19.69 4.21
C ASP A 244 -11.97 19.18 3.11
N HIS A 245 -12.45 17.94 3.22
CA HIS A 245 -13.49 17.46 2.34
C HIS A 245 -14.81 18.04 2.85
N THR A 246 -15.09 19.27 2.38
CA THR A 246 -16.26 20.15 2.60
C THR A 246 -17.61 19.53 2.21
N ARG A 247 -17.81 18.23 2.42
CA ARG A 247 -19.15 17.71 2.54
C ARG A 247 -19.73 18.33 3.80
N ARG A 248 -20.70 19.22 3.57
CA ARG A 248 -21.85 19.46 4.45
C ARG A 248 -22.39 18.10 4.92
N THR A 249 -21.80 17.53 5.95
CA THR A 249 -22.28 16.36 6.70
C THR A 249 -23.41 16.75 7.64
N SER A 250 -24.02 17.92 7.45
CA SER A 250 -25.19 18.40 8.18
C SER A 250 -26.40 17.47 8.10
N SER A 251 -26.36 16.42 7.27
CA SER A 251 -27.38 15.37 7.19
C SER A 251 -26.97 14.02 7.81
N GLN A 252 -25.82 13.91 8.46
CA GLN A 252 -25.41 12.64 9.05
C GLN A 252 -26.06 12.43 10.40
N HIS A 253 -26.75 11.30 10.53
CA HIS A 253 -27.53 10.99 11.70
C HIS A 253 -26.61 10.57 12.86
N LEU A 254 -26.59 11.38 13.93
CA LEU A 254 -26.07 10.99 15.23
C LEU A 254 -26.66 9.62 15.59
N MET A 255 -25.80 8.67 15.91
CA MET A 255 -26.18 7.32 16.31
C MET A 255 -26.45 7.24 17.80
N ALA A 256 -25.56 7.84 18.61
CA ALA A 256 -25.72 7.92 20.05
C ALA A 256 -24.99 9.16 20.60
N PRO A 257 -25.57 9.90 21.56
CA PRO A 257 -24.83 10.89 22.33
C PRO A 257 -23.79 10.18 23.21
N SER A 258 -22.87 10.97 23.74
CA SER A 258 -21.92 10.49 24.74
C SER A 258 -22.60 10.08 26.04
N ARG A 259 -21.91 9.36 26.93
CA ARG A 259 -22.47 8.94 28.22
C ARG A 259 -22.86 10.12 29.11
N PHE A 260 -22.28 11.30 28.88
CA PHE A 260 -22.63 12.55 29.56
C PHE A 260 -23.49 13.50 28.69
N GLY A 261 -24.12 12.97 27.64
CA GLY A 261 -25.12 13.68 26.84
C GLY A 261 -24.54 14.67 25.82
N LYS A 262 -23.25 14.59 25.48
CA LYS A 262 -22.65 15.43 24.43
C LYS A 262 -22.96 14.85 23.06
N GLU A 263 -23.24 15.72 22.10
CA GLU A 263 -23.44 15.38 20.69
C GLU A 263 -22.35 16.08 19.88
N LEU A 264 -21.25 15.38 19.61
CA LEU A 264 -20.13 15.92 18.85
C LEU A 264 -20.06 15.22 17.49
N PRO A 265 -19.86 15.97 16.39
CA PRO A 265 -19.52 15.36 15.12
C PRO A 265 -18.14 14.69 15.21
N PRO A 266 -17.86 13.68 14.37
CA PRO A 266 -16.53 13.09 14.27
C PRO A 266 -15.45 14.16 14.06
N GLY A 267 -14.38 14.10 14.85
CA GLY A 267 -13.31 15.10 14.81
C GLY A 267 -12.48 15.04 13.53
N GLU A 268 -12.14 16.21 12.97
CA GLU A 268 -11.28 16.30 11.78
C GLU A 268 -9.81 16.04 12.11
N GLN A 269 -9.27 16.65 13.17
CA GLN A 269 -7.86 16.46 13.56
C GLN A 269 -7.60 15.03 14.04
N LEU A 270 -8.39 14.54 15.00
CA LEU A 270 -8.35 13.15 15.50
C LEU A 270 -9.58 12.39 15.01
N ALA A 271 -9.42 11.63 13.93
CA ALA A 271 -10.44 10.72 13.47
C ALA A 271 -10.58 9.55 14.45
N CYS A 272 -11.80 9.24 14.86
CA CYS A 272 -12.08 8.22 15.85
C CYS A 272 -13.10 7.20 15.33
N PHE A 273 -12.88 5.91 15.58
CA PHE A 273 -13.80 4.82 15.22
C PHE A 273 -14.11 3.93 16.44
N ASP A 274 -15.35 3.49 16.59
CA ASP A 274 -15.73 2.59 17.67
C ASP A 274 -15.09 1.19 17.57
N PHE A 275 -15.01 0.62 16.36
CA PHE A 275 -14.53 -0.73 16.15
C PHE A 275 -14.00 -0.96 14.73
N LEU A 276 -12.82 -1.57 14.60
CA LEU A 276 -12.18 -1.83 13.29
C LEU A 276 -11.87 -3.30 13.00
N TYR A 277 -12.47 -4.26 13.71
CA TYR A 277 -12.23 -5.69 13.40
C TYR A 277 -12.78 -6.09 12.02
N TYR A 278 -13.97 -5.63 11.65
CA TYR A 278 -14.63 -5.95 10.38
C TYR A 278 -14.27 -4.95 9.27
N VAL A 279 -12.98 -4.78 8.99
CA VAL A 279 -12.50 -3.92 7.91
C VAL A 279 -11.79 -4.77 6.85
N THR A 280 -11.98 -4.43 5.58
CA THR A 280 -11.40 -5.12 4.43
C THR A 280 -10.85 -4.11 3.41
N SER A 281 -9.90 -4.51 2.56
CA SER A 281 -9.51 -3.74 1.38
C SER A 281 -10.63 -3.61 0.36
N GLY A 282 -11.72 -4.38 0.51
CA GLY A 282 -12.81 -4.43 -0.45
C GLY A 282 -12.68 -5.61 -1.41
N LEU A 283 -11.79 -6.57 -1.16
CA LEU A 283 -11.70 -7.82 -1.93
C LEU A 283 -12.51 -8.95 -1.29
N LYS A 284 -12.29 -9.20 0.00
CA LYS A 284 -12.91 -10.32 0.72
C LYS A 284 -13.18 -9.94 2.18
N GLN A 285 -14.30 -10.41 2.72
CA GLN A 285 -14.54 -10.39 4.17
C GLN A 285 -13.48 -11.25 4.88
N PHE A 286 -13.07 -10.84 6.09
CA PHE A 286 -11.97 -11.49 6.83
C PHE A 286 -10.69 -11.70 6.00
N GLU A 287 -10.37 -10.74 5.11
CA GLU A 287 -9.23 -10.92 4.19
C GLU A 287 -7.90 -11.10 4.90
N PHE A 288 -7.72 -10.60 6.13
CA PHE A 288 -6.51 -10.76 6.94
C PHE A 288 -6.10 -12.22 7.12
N GLU A 289 -7.05 -13.16 6.96
CA GLU A 289 -6.79 -14.59 6.96
C GLU A 289 -6.02 -15.08 5.72
N ASN A 290 -5.76 -14.23 4.72
CA ASN A 290 -5.11 -14.58 3.46
C ASN A 290 -3.73 -13.91 3.36
N ARG A 291 -2.74 -14.60 2.77
CA ARG A 291 -1.34 -14.10 2.66
C ARG A 291 -1.23 -12.79 1.88
N TRP A 292 -2.08 -12.60 0.87
CA TRP A 292 -2.13 -11.39 0.06
C TRP A 292 -2.76 -10.20 0.79
N SER A 293 -3.28 -10.38 2.01
CA SER A 293 -3.91 -9.28 2.74
C SER A 293 -2.92 -8.13 2.94
N PRO A 294 -3.27 -6.91 2.49
CA PRO A 294 -2.39 -5.77 2.68
C PRO A 294 -2.17 -5.45 4.16
N VAL A 295 -3.16 -5.72 5.01
CA VAL A 295 -3.05 -5.54 6.47
C VAL A 295 -1.95 -6.44 7.04
N TRP A 296 -2.01 -7.74 6.74
CA TRP A 296 -1.04 -8.68 7.28
C TRP A 296 0.35 -8.37 6.73
N TYR A 297 0.44 -8.20 5.42
CA TYR A 297 1.71 -8.02 4.75
C TYR A 297 2.38 -6.66 5.06
N MET A 298 1.63 -5.56 5.14
CA MET A 298 2.22 -4.25 5.45
C MET A 298 2.36 -4.00 6.95
N VAL A 299 1.56 -4.63 7.81
CA VAL A 299 1.59 -4.35 9.26
C VAL A 299 1.89 -5.60 10.06
N GLY A 300 1.07 -6.64 9.92
CA GLY A 300 1.12 -7.85 10.75
C GLY A 300 2.48 -8.54 10.80
N ARG A 301 3.17 -8.70 9.66
CA ARG A 301 4.49 -9.34 9.59
C ARG A 301 5.59 -8.57 10.34
N HIS A 302 5.40 -7.27 10.57
CA HIS A 302 6.35 -6.37 11.23
C HIS A 302 6.04 -6.17 12.72
N LEU A 303 4.88 -6.61 13.20
CA LEU A 303 4.51 -6.56 14.61
C LEU A 303 5.19 -7.68 15.41
N ARG A 304 6.50 -7.54 15.60
CA ARG A 304 7.32 -8.43 16.43
C ARG A 304 7.01 -8.23 17.91
N PHE A 305 7.06 -9.32 18.67
CA PHE A 305 6.99 -9.25 20.13
C PHE A 305 8.16 -8.44 20.69
N THR A 306 8.00 -7.89 21.89
CA THR A 306 9.13 -7.34 22.64
C THR A 306 10.17 -8.44 22.91
N ASP A 307 11.45 -8.07 23.02
CA ASP A 307 12.51 -9.02 23.34
C ASP A 307 12.23 -9.71 24.68
N GLN A 308 11.73 -8.96 25.67
CA GLN A 308 11.32 -9.50 26.96
C GLN A 308 10.26 -10.61 26.83
N LEU A 309 9.20 -10.40 26.03
CA LEU A 309 8.16 -11.41 25.87
C LEU A 309 8.64 -12.61 25.05
N ARG A 310 9.50 -12.39 24.04
CA ARG A 310 10.15 -13.47 23.29
C ARG A 310 11.03 -14.30 24.21
N ASP A 311 11.87 -13.69 25.02
CA ASP A 311 12.82 -14.38 25.87
C ASP A 311 12.10 -15.16 26.99
N LEU A 312 11.03 -14.58 27.55
CA LEU A 312 10.14 -15.28 28.47
C LEU A 312 9.45 -16.48 27.81
N GLY A 313 8.97 -16.34 26.57
CA GLY A 313 8.45 -17.46 25.80
C GLY A 313 9.50 -18.56 25.61
N ALA A 314 10.74 -18.20 25.29
CA ALA A 314 11.82 -19.15 25.11
C ALA A 314 12.19 -19.89 26.41
N GLU A 315 12.17 -19.21 27.56
CA GLU A 315 12.37 -19.83 28.87
C GLU A 315 11.30 -20.90 29.16
N TYR A 316 10.04 -20.54 29.01
CA TYR A 316 8.92 -21.46 29.22
C TYR A 316 8.95 -22.64 28.25
N LEU A 317 9.34 -22.39 26.99
CA LEU A 317 9.51 -23.43 25.98
C LEU A 317 10.65 -24.40 26.34
N ARG A 318 11.81 -23.90 26.79
CA ARG A 318 12.92 -24.77 27.23
C ARG A 318 12.48 -25.70 28.36
N SER A 319 11.79 -25.14 29.35
CA SER A 319 11.23 -25.90 30.48
C SER A 319 10.26 -26.98 30.01
N ALA A 320 9.34 -26.66 29.10
CA ALA A 320 8.36 -27.61 28.57
C ALA A 320 8.97 -28.73 27.71
N LEU A 321 10.14 -28.48 27.09
CA LEU A 321 10.85 -29.46 26.26
C LEU A 321 11.90 -30.27 27.02
N ASP A 322 12.12 -29.98 28.30
CA ASP A 322 13.24 -30.50 29.09
C ASP A 322 14.60 -30.25 28.38
N ALA A 323 14.72 -29.06 27.77
CA ALA A 323 15.94 -28.63 27.10
C ALA A 323 16.84 -27.92 28.12
N GLY A 324 18.13 -28.30 28.15
CA GLY A 324 19.13 -27.67 29.02
C GLY A 324 19.26 -26.16 28.77
N GLY A 325 19.72 -25.43 29.79
CA GLY A 325 19.62 -23.95 29.84
C GLY A 325 20.17 -23.20 28.63
N GLU A 326 21.47 -23.29 28.35
CA GLU A 326 22.13 -22.47 27.32
C GLU A 326 22.05 -23.05 25.90
N GLU A 327 21.50 -24.25 25.73
CA GLU A 327 21.42 -24.85 24.41
C GLU A 327 20.47 -24.05 23.48
N PRO A 328 20.81 -23.90 22.19
CA PRO A 328 19.89 -23.37 21.20
C PRO A 328 18.61 -24.19 21.19
N LEU A 329 17.45 -23.51 21.20
CA LEU A 329 16.17 -24.18 21.10
C LEU A 329 16.12 -25.01 19.81
N PRO A 330 15.78 -26.31 19.88
CA PRO A 330 15.66 -27.12 18.68
C PRO A 330 14.49 -26.61 17.82
N PRO A 331 14.51 -26.83 16.50
CA PRO A 331 13.34 -26.57 15.67
C PRO A 331 12.13 -27.35 16.21
N ILE A 332 10.96 -26.71 16.24
CA ILE A 332 9.73 -27.31 16.75
C ILE A 332 8.56 -27.13 15.78
N ILE A 333 7.60 -28.04 15.85
CA ILE A 333 6.24 -27.83 15.31
C ILE A 333 5.35 -27.37 16.46
N THR A 334 4.68 -26.24 16.30
CA THR A 334 3.73 -25.71 17.28
C THR A 334 2.30 -26.05 16.86
N VAL A 335 1.46 -26.40 17.83
CA VAL A 335 0.07 -26.82 17.59
C VAL A 335 -0.85 -25.98 18.44
N HIS A 336 -1.88 -25.39 17.83
CA HIS A 336 -2.94 -24.71 18.57
C HIS A 336 -4.28 -25.41 18.35
N ILE A 337 -4.87 -25.90 19.45
CA ILE A 337 -6.17 -26.58 19.43
C ILE A 337 -7.16 -25.70 20.18
N ARG A 338 -8.18 -25.19 19.49
CA ARG A 338 -9.27 -24.42 20.12
C ARG A 338 -10.47 -25.33 20.35
N ARG A 339 -10.79 -25.62 21.62
CA ARG A 339 -11.93 -26.46 22.02
C ARG A 339 -12.83 -25.75 23.04
N GLY A 340 -12.26 -25.10 24.04
CA GLY A 340 -12.92 -24.59 25.24
C GLY A 340 -14.26 -23.88 24.98
N ASP A 341 -14.25 -22.64 24.50
CA ASP A 341 -15.49 -21.89 24.26
C ASP A 341 -16.16 -22.21 22.92
N PHE A 342 -15.58 -23.06 22.07
CA PHE A 342 -16.10 -23.32 20.72
C PHE A 342 -17.33 -24.24 20.69
N LEU A 343 -17.77 -24.72 21.85
CA LEU A 343 -19.03 -25.47 22.02
C LEU A 343 -20.26 -24.75 21.44
N PHE A 344 -20.30 -23.42 21.42
CA PHE A 344 -21.46 -22.70 20.85
C PHE A 344 -21.64 -22.94 19.35
N ARG A 345 -20.61 -23.43 18.65
CA ARG A 345 -20.69 -23.79 17.22
C ARG A 345 -21.22 -25.20 16.99
N CYS A 346 -21.40 -25.99 18.05
CA CYS A 346 -22.01 -27.31 17.99
C CYS A 346 -23.54 -27.18 17.85
N ASN A 347 -24.20 -28.11 17.13
CA ASN A 347 -25.65 -28.10 17.13
C ASN A 347 -26.14 -28.51 18.52
N LYS A 348 -27.33 -28.03 18.89
CA LYS A 348 -28.01 -28.50 20.09
C LYS A 348 -28.29 -30.01 19.94
N GLY A 349 -27.62 -30.83 20.74
CA GLY A 349 -27.75 -32.29 20.73
C GLY A 349 -26.54 -33.06 20.18
N ASP A 350 -25.56 -32.38 19.57
CA ASP A 350 -24.29 -33.03 19.22
C ASP A 350 -23.55 -33.39 20.51
N GLU A 351 -23.07 -34.63 20.65
CA GLU A 351 -22.15 -34.97 21.74
C GLU A 351 -20.84 -34.19 21.56
N LYS A 352 -20.23 -33.73 22.67
CA LYS A 352 -19.00 -32.92 22.64
C LYS A 352 -17.89 -33.54 21.78
N ALA A 353 -17.80 -34.88 21.81
CA ALA A 353 -16.79 -35.63 21.06
C ALA A 353 -16.99 -35.58 19.54
N GLU A 354 -18.23 -35.51 19.06
CA GLU A 354 -18.56 -35.48 17.62
C GLU A 354 -18.43 -34.08 17.01
N CYS A 355 -18.55 -33.04 17.84
CA CYS A 355 -18.45 -31.65 17.38
C CYS A 355 -17.00 -31.18 17.14
N TYR A 356 -16.06 -31.63 17.97
CA TYR A 356 -14.66 -31.21 17.85
C TYR A 356 -13.92 -31.96 16.76
N ILE A 357 -12.92 -31.29 16.18
CA ILE A 357 -11.99 -31.94 15.26
C ILE A 357 -11.25 -33.06 16.02
N PRO A 358 -11.29 -34.31 15.55
CA PRO A 358 -10.64 -35.43 16.25
C PRO A 358 -9.13 -35.20 16.40
N LEU A 359 -8.57 -35.52 17.57
CA LEU A 359 -7.15 -35.29 17.86
C LEU A 359 -6.21 -36.07 16.93
N ALA A 360 -6.64 -37.21 16.43
CA ALA A 360 -5.90 -37.97 15.40
C ALA A 360 -5.68 -37.16 14.10
N LYS A 361 -6.58 -36.22 13.75
CA LYS A 361 -6.40 -35.33 12.59
C LYS A 361 -5.31 -34.29 12.82
N TYR A 362 -5.17 -33.77 14.05
CA TYR A 362 -4.04 -32.91 14.41
C TYR A 362 -2.73 -33.67 14.28
N ARG A 363 -2.67 -34.91 14.77
CA ARG A 363 -1.49 -35.76 14.63
C ARG A 363 -1.10 -35.99 13.16
N GLN A 364 -2.06 -36.33 12.32
CA GLN A 364 -1.83 -36.48 10.88
C GLN A 364 -1.31 -35.18 10.25
N ALA A 365 -1.91 -34.04 10.59
CA ALA A 365 -1.47 -32.74 10.06
C ALA A 365 -0.04 -32.37 10.51
N VAL A 366 0.36 -32.72 11.73
CA VAL A 366 1.74 -32.56 12.21
C VAL A 366 2.71 -33.39 11.37
N ASP A 367 2.37 -34.63 11.04
CA ASP A 367 3.20 -35.48 10.19
C ASP A 367 3.33 -34.92 8.76
N ASP A 368 2.26 -34.34 8.22
CA ASP A 368 2.28 -33.71 6.90
C ASP A 368 3.09 -32.40 6.89
N VAL A 369 2.99 -31.57 7.93
CA VAL A 369 3.84 -30.39 8.11
C VAL A 369 5.31 -30.79 8.27
N ARG A 370 5.61 -31.86 9.02
CA ARG A 370 6.98 -32.39 9.15
C ARG A 370 7.58 -32.76 7.79
N LYS A 371 6.82 -33.43 6.91
CA LYS A 371 7.25 -33.75 5.54
C LYS A 371 7.54 -32.49 4.73
N GLN A 372 6.67 -31.47 4.81
CA GLN A 372 6.89 -30.20 4.11
C GLN A 372 8.16 -29.49 4.58
N ILE A 373 8.40 -29.45 5.89
CA ILE A 373 9.63 -28.88 6.46
C ILE A 373 10.86 -29.65 6.00
N HIS A 374 10.81 -30.97 6.00
CA HIS A 374 11.92 -31.80 5.51
C HIS A 374 12.20 -31.55 4.03
N GLN A 375 11.16 -31.43 3.20
CA GLN A 375 11.31 -31.13 1.78
C GLN A 375 11.89 -29.74 1.54
N LYS A 376 11.40 -28.73 2.27
CA LYS A 376 11.76 -27.32 2.08
C LYS A 376 13.11 -26.94 2.70
N HIS A 377 13.36 -27.37 3.94
CA HIS A 377 14.51 -26.94 4.74
C HIS A 377 15.53 -28.05 4.99
N ARG A 378 15.26 -29.30 4.58
CA ARG A 378 16.09 -30.47 4.90
C ARG A 378 16.28 -30.69 6.40
N LEU A 379 15.29 -30.29 7.20
CA LEU A 379 15.26 -30.46 8.65
C LEU A 379 14.32 -31.61 9.03
N ASP A 380 14.75 -32.46 9.96
CA ASP A 380 13.88 -33.43 10.60
C ASP A 380 13.46 -32.90 11.98
N VAL A 381 12.17 -32.61 12.14
CA VAL A 381 11.62 -31.91 13.30
C VAL A 381 10.82 -32.89 14.15
N THR A 382 11.39 -33.33 15.26
CA THR A 382 10.79 -34.35 16.13
C THR A 382 9.96 -33.76 17.26
N ARG A 383 10.27 -32.55 17.72
CA ARG A 383 9.62 -31.91 18.87
C ARG A 383 8.33 -31.21 18.46
N VAL A 384 7.28 -31.43 19.25
CA VAL A 384 5.97 -30.82 19.07
C VAL A 384 5.52 -30.19 20.38
N LEU A 385 5.07 -28.94 20.32
CA LEU A 385 4.48 -28.26 21.45
C LEU A 385 3.04 -27.86 21.14
N VAL A 386 2.11 -28.20 22.04
CA VAL A 386 0.70 -27.88 21.93
C VAL A 386 0.27 -26.82 22.95
N ALA A 387 -0.55 -25.88 22.50
CA ALA A 387 -1.30 -24.94 23.35
C ALA A 387 -2.80 -25.09 23.05
N SER A 388 -3.62 -25.04 24.09
CA SER A 388 -5.07 -25.25 24.01
C SER A 388 -5.77 -24.51 25.14
N ASP A 389 -7.00 -24.07 24.89
CA ASP A 389 -7.91 -23.55 25.92
C ASP A 389 -8.72 -24.66 26.61
N GLU A 390 -8.25 -25.91 26.53
CA GLU A 390 -8.93 -27.09 27.06
C GLU A 390 -8.51 -27.32 28.52
N THR A 391 -9.48 -27.63 29.38
CA THR A 391 -9.24 -27.87 30.81
C THR A 391 -9.36 -29.34 31.20
N ASP A 392 -9.85 -30.18 30.28
CA ASP A 392 -10.02 -31.61 30.51
C ASP A 392 -8.66 -32.34 30.69
N PRO A 393 -8.40 -32.99 31.85
CA PRO A 393 -7.18 -33.76 32.07
C PRO A 393 -6.98 -34.92 31.08
N GLU A 394 -8.05 -35.54 30.57
CA GLU A 394 -7.95 -36.65 29.61
C GLU A 394 -7.36 -36.16 28.27
N PHE A 395 -7.73 -34.94 27.85
CA PHE A 395 -7.15 -34.29 26.67
C PHE A 395 -5.63 -34.15 26.81
N TRP A 396 -5.15 -33.62 27.94
CA TRP A 396 -3.71 -33.40 28.17
C TRP A 396 -2.94 -34.70 28.33
N THR A 397 -3.57 -35.73 28.91
CA THR A 397 -3.03 -37.10 28.93
C THR A 397 -2.84 -37.64 27.52
N GLN A 398 -3.81 -37.40 26.62
CA GLN A 398 -3.70 -37.82 25.23
C GLN A 398 -2.62 -37.04 24.46
N MET A 399 -2.46 -35.74 24.70
CA MET A 399 -1.36 -34.96 24.09
C MET A 399 0.01 -35.51 24.51
N THR A 400 0.17 -35.84 25.80
CA THR A 400 1.38 -36.46 26.33
C THR A 400 1.62 -37.84 25.72
N ALA A 401 0.56 -38.63 25.51
CA ALA A 401 0.64 -39.93 24.84
C ALA A 401 1.06 -39.84 23.35
N PHE A 402 0.88 -38.69 22.69
CA PHE A 402 1.47 -38.43 21.37
C PHE A 402 2.94 -38.00 21.42
N GLY A 403 3.51 -37.84 22.61
CA GLY A 403 4.86 -37.31 22.83
C GLY A 403 4.93 -35.80 22.64
N TRP A 404 3.81 -35.08 22.79
CA TRP A 404 3.76 -33.63 22.64
C TRP A 404 3.90 -32.94 23.99
N SER A 405 4.70 -31.88 24.03
CA SER A 405 4.88 -31.05 25.23
C SER A 405 3.84 -29.92 25.28
N TYR A 406 3.60 -29.39 26.47
CA TYR A 406 2.78 -28.18 26.67
C TYR A 406 3.28 -27.38 27.86
N VAL A 407 2.91 -26.10 27.92
CA VAL A 407 3.22 -25.23 29.06
C VAL A 407 2.12 -25.36 30.11
N ASN A 408 2.48 -25.79 31.33
CA ASN A 408 1.55 -25.83 32.45
C ASN A 408 1.62 -24.52 33.26
N HIS A 409 0.85 -23.53 32.83
CA HIS A 409 0.85 -22.19 33.45
C HIS A 409 0.49 -22.19 34.95
N THR A 410 -0.35 -23.13 35.39
CA THR A 410 -0.74 -23.31 36.80
C THR A 410 0.46 -23.78 37.63
N SER A 411 1.17 -24.82 37.18
CA SER A 411 2.36 -25.32 37.85
C SER A 411 3.47 -24.25 37.89
N SER A 412 3.64 -23.51 36.80
CA SER A 412 4.63 -22.43 36.72
C SER A 412 4.26 -21.16 37.49
N ARG A 413 3.01 -21.07 38.01
CA ARG A 413 2.43 -19.88 38.67
C ARG A 413 2.59 -18.61 37.82
N THR A 414 2.23 -18.72 36.55
CA THR A 414 2.51 -17.67 35.55
C THR A 414 1.72 -16.41 35.84
N THR A 415 0.43 -16.57 36.14
CA THR A 415 -0.48 -15.46 36.47
C THR A 415 -0.02 -14.73 37.72
N GLU A 416 0.42 -15.47 38.74
CA GLU A 416 0.88 -14.89 40.01
C GLU A 416 2.19 -14.14 39.86
N LYS A 417 3.07 -14.59 38.95
CA LYS A 417 4.36 -13.96 38.69
C LYS A 417 4.25 -12.71 37.82
N TYR A 418 3.42 -12.76 36.77
CA TYR A 418 3.45 -11.75 35.71
C TYR A 418 2.11 -11.07 35.44
N GLY A 419 1.01 -11.59 36.00
CA GLY A 419 -0.35 -11.09 35.78
C GLY A 419 -1.13 -11.92 34.75
N GLU A 420 -2.45 -11.73 34.74
CA GLU A 420 -3.40 -12.55 33.95
C GLU A 420 -3.21 -12.48 32.42
N TRP A 421 -2.58 -11.43 31.91
CA TRP A 421 -2.28 -11.30 30.48
C TRP A 421 -1.21 -12.30 30.01
N TYR A 422 -0.26 -12.64 30.87
CA TYR A 422 0.97 -13.30 30.46
C TYR A 422 0.85 -14.76 30.04
N PRO A 423 -0.01 -15.61 30.62
CA PRO A 423 -0.21 -16.97 30.10
C PRO A 423 -0.52 -16.95 28.59
N LEU A 424 -1.49 -16.13 28.18
CA LEU A 424 -1.89 -16.00 26.78
C LEU A 424 -0.77 -15.42 25.90
N LEU A 425 -0.05 -14.41 26.40
CA LEU A 425 1.02 -13.76 25.64
C LEU A 425 2.22 -14.69 25.44
N ILE A 426 2.58 -15.47 26.47
CA ILE A 426 3.65 -16.47 26.43
C ILE A 426 3.30 -17.56 25.42
N ASP A 427 2.09 -18.13 25.49
CA ASP A 427 1.63 -19.11 24.49
C ASP A 427 1.68 -18.54 23.08
N LYS A 428 1.24 -17.28 22.89
CA LYS A 428 1.31 -16.62 21.59
C LYS A 428 2.75 -16.47 21.08
N ALA A 429 3.68 -16.09 21.96
CA ALA A 429 5.09 -15.97 21.63
C ALA A 429 5.68 -17.32 21.23
N ILE A 430 5.45 -18.35 22.04
CA ILE A 430 5.96 -19.70 21.81
C ILE A 430 5.41 -20.29 20.51
N LEU A 431 4.09 -20.21 20.28
CA LEU A 431 3.48 -20.73 19.05
C LEU A 431 4.05 -20.08 17.80
N SER A 432 4.49 -18.82 17.90
CA SER A 432 5.12 -18.08 16.79
C SER A 432 6.60 -18.44 16.56
N MET A 433 7.23 -19.22 17.44
CA MET A 433 8.63 -19.67 17.30
C MET A 433 8.78 -20.95 16.46
N GLY A 434 7.69 -21.64 16.13
CA GLY A 434 7.76 -22.89 15.38
C GLY A 434 8.31 -22.72 13.96
N ILE A 435 9.01 -23.74 13.46
CA ILE A 435 9.32 -23.89 12.03
C ILE A 435 8.17 -24.60 11.28
N GLY A 436 7.25 -25.21 12.05
CA GLY A 436 5.97 -25.73 11.60
C GLY A 436 4.82 -25.28 12.49
N PHE A 437 3.63 -25.16 11.92
CA PHE A 437 2.41 -24.84 12.68
C PHE A 437 1.22 -25.70 12.24
N VAL A 438 0.42 -26.17 13.21
CA VAL A 438 -0.90 -26.78 12.96
C VAL A 438 -1.95 -26.10 13.83
N GLY A 439 -3.07 -25.68 13.24
CA GLY A 439 -4.11 -25.00 14.03
C GLY A 439 -5.55 -25.24 13.61
N THR A 440 -6.47 -24.86 14.50
CA THR A 440 -7.91 -24.77 14.22
C THR A 440 -8.20 -23.56 13.33
N GLN A 441 -8.72 -23.75 12.13
CA GLN A 441 -8.86 -22.67 11.14
C GLN A 441 -9.73 -21.49 11.60
N SER A 442 -10.86 -21.79 12.24
CA SER A 442 -11.85 -20.78 12.67
C SER A 442 -11.44 -19.98 13.90
N SER A 443 -10.24 -20.23 14.43
CA SER A 443 -9.64 -19.46 15.52
C SER A 443 -8.68 -18.41 14.96
N THR A 444 -8.99 -17.13 15.19
CA THR A 444 -8.06 -16.03 14.87
C THR A 444 -6.72 -16.18 15.60
N PHE A 445 -6.71 -16.91 16.72
CA PHE A 445 -5.49 -17.27 17.42
C PHE A 445 -4.60 -18.21 16.61
N SER A 446 -5.18 -19.23 15.97
CA SER A 446 -4.42 -20.11 15.06
C SER A 446 -3.92 -19.34 13.84
N VAL A 447 -4.80 -18.57 13.18
CA VAL A 447 -4.49 -17.87 11.93
C VAL A 447 -3.28 -16.96 12.09
N LEU A 448 -3.26 -16.15 13.15
CA LEU A 448 -2.15 -15.22 13.37
C LEU A 448 -0.84 -15.93 13.70
N ASN A 449 -0.85 -17.04 14.43
CA ASN A 449 0.37 -17.79 14.75
C ASN A 449 0.94 -18.51 13.52
N ALA A 450 0.08 -19.15 12.72
CA ALA A 450 0.47 -19.72 11.44
C ALA A 450 1.13 -18.70 10.53
N ARG A 451 0.52 -17.51 10.40
CA ARG A 451 1.08 -16.42 9.59
C ARG A 451 2.45 -15.94 10.08
N ARG A 452 2.64 -15.88 11.41
CA ARG A 452 3.96 -15.60 12.00
C ARG A 452 4.95 -16.70 11.68
N VAL A 453 4.62 -17.97 11.89
CA VAL A 453 5.52 -19.08 11.55
C VAL A 453 5.97 -19.01 10.09
N GLU A 454 5.04 -18.75 9.17
CA GLU A 454 5.33 -18.59 7.74
C GLU A 454 6.26 -17.40 7.46
N ASP A 455 5.94 -16.20 7.95
CA ASP A 455 6.66 -14.98 7.56
C ASP A 455 7.89 -14.68 8.43
N TRP A 456 7.92 -15.19 9.66
CA TRP A 456 8.97 -14.92 10.64
C TRP A 456 10.07 -15.96 10.59
N ASN A 457 9.71 -17.21 10.31
CA ASN A 457 10.61 -18.35 10.37
C ASN A 457 10.74 -19.07 9.02
N ASP A 458 10.12 -18.54 7.95
CA ASP A 458 9.97 -19.22 6.66
C ASP A 458 9.33 -20.62 6.80
N GLY A 459 8.48 -20.81 7.82
CA GLY A 459 7.95 -22.11 8.21
C GLY A 459 6.80 -22.62 7.34
N SER A 460 6.35 -23.84 7.63
CA SER A 460 5.17 -24.47 7.00
C SER A 460 3.98 -24.46 7.95
N SER A 461 2.76 -24.26 7.44
CA SER A 461 1.56 -24.27 8.28
C SER A 461 0.43 -25.11 7.68
N TRP A 462 -0.42 -25.64 8.54
CA TRP A 462 -1.63 -26.36 8.16
C TRP A 462 -2.82 -26.00 9.06
N TYR A 463 -4.00 -25.94 8.45
CA TYR A 463 -5.25 -25.69 9.16
C TYR A 463 -6.20 -26.87 9.05
N LEU A 464 -6.88 -27.18 10.15
CA LEU A 464 -7.96 -28.15 10.17
C LEU A 464 -9.31 -27.45 10.19
N PHE A 465 -10.21 -27.98 9.36
CA PHE A 465 -11.60 -27.56 9.21
C PHE A 465 -12.46 -28.41 10.14
N SER A 466 -13.47 -27.80 10.78
CA SER A 466 -14.56 -28.61 11.33
C SER A 466 -15.35 -29.23 10.17
N LEU A 467 -15.92 -30.43 10.35
CA LEU A 467 -16.71 -31.12 9.34
C LEU A 467 -17.86 -30.26 8.79
N LYS A 468 -18.37 -29.29 9.56
CA LYS A 468 -19.40 -28.34 9.13
C LYS A 468 -18.85 -27.15 8.33
N ASP A 469 -17.63 -26.68 8.62
CA ASP A 469 -17.01 -25.57 7.88
C ASP A 469 -16.72 -25.96 6.41
N ALA A 470 -16.52 -27.26 6.15
CA ALA A 470 -16.35 -27.80 4.80
C ALA A 470 -17.61 -27.69 3.92
N GLY A 471 -18.79 -27.47 4.51
CA GLY A 471 -20.07 -27.37 3.80
C GLY A 471 -20.50 -25.96 3.38
N ALA A 472 -19.84 -24.90 3.88
CA ALA A 472 -20.28 -23.50 3.71
C ALA A 472 -19.45 -22.65 2.73
N GLY A 473 -18.47 -23.24 2.04
CA GLY A 473 -17.67 -22.57 1.00
C GLY A 473 -16.84 -23.58 0.21
N PRO A 474 -16.35 -23.24 -1.00
CA PRO A 474 -15.58 -24.18 -1.81
C PRO A 474 -14.30 -24.57 -1.06
N ALA A 475 -14.20 -25.83 -0.68
CA ALA A 475 -12.99 -26.42 -0.12
C ALA A 475 -11.84 -26.26 -1.14
N ILE A 476 -10.77 -25.57 -0.75
CA ILE A 476 -9.52 -25.56 -1.51
C ILE A 476 -8.52 -26.39 -0.70
N PRO A 477 -8.21 -27.64 -1.10
CA PRO A 477 -7.12 -28.38 -0.53
C PRO A 477 -5.81 -27.78 -1.04
N LEU A 478 -5.01 -27.19 -0.13
CA LEU A 478 -3.65 -26.72 -0.45
C LEU A 478 -2.61 -27.85 -0.59
N GLY A 479 -3.04 -29.12 -0.76
CA GLY A 479 -2.15 -30.28 -0.74
C GLY A 479 -2.24 -31.27 -1.92
N GLU A 480 -3.08 -31.04 -2.94
CA GLU A 480 -3.32 -32.07 -3.98
C GLU A 480 -2.47 -31.94 -5.27
N ALA A 481 -1.50 -31.03 -5.33
CA ALA A 481 -0.64 -30.89 -6.51
C ALA A 481 0.45 -31.99 -6.65
N CYS A 482 0.57 -32.94 -5.71
CA CYS A 482 1.66 -33.94 -5.72
C CYS A 482 1.21 -35.41 -5.91
N LYS A 483 -0.05 -35.70 -6.22
CA LYS A 483 -0.53 -37.10 -6.32
C LYS A 483 -0.75 -37.66 -7.73
N ASN A 484 -0.65 -36.85 -8.78
CA ASN A 484 -0.95 -37.30 -10.16
C ASN A 484 0.25 -37.22 -11.12
N PHE A 485 1.45 -37.59 -10.68
CA PHE A 485 2.51 -38.03 -11.59
C PHE A 485 2.56 -39.56 -11.58
N LYS A 486 1.88 -40.19 -12.55
CA LYS A 486 2.23 -41.55 -12.96
C LYS A 486 3.54 -41.46 -13.72
N VAL A 487 4.59 -42.06 -13.17
CA VAL A 487 5.82 -42.34 -13.91
C VAL A 487 5.45 -43.38 -14.98
N ASP A 488 5.60 -43.00 -16.25
CA ASP A 488 5.51 -43.93 -17.38
C ASP A 488 6.88 -44.62 -17.50
N GLU A 489 6.95 -45.91 -17.17
CA GLU A 489 8.19 -46.72 -17.13
C GLU A 489 8.70 -47.14 -18.53
N ASN A 490 8.22 -46.54 -19.63
CA ASN A 490 8.51 -47.00 -21.00
C ASN A 490 9.23 -46.01 -21.93
N LEU A 491 10.01 -45.05 -21.40
CA LEU A 491 10.87 -44.21 -22.25
C LEU A 491 12.36 -44.53 -22.04
N GLN A 492 12.95 -45.17 -23.05
CA GLN A 492 14.39 -45.41 -23.15
C GLN A 492 15.18 -44.09 -23.29
N PRO A 493 16.44 -44.06 -22.81
CA PRO A 493 17.24 -42.83 -22.79
C PRO A 493 17.85 -42.52 -24.16
N VAL A 494 17.55 -41.34 -24.69
CA VAL A 494 18.35 -40.73 -25.75
C VAL A 494 19.44 -39.88 -25.10
N ALA A 495 20.68 -40.27 -25.36
CA ALA A 495 21.88 -39.52 -24.98
C ALA A 495 21.96 -38.20 -25.74
N LEU A 496 22.13 -37.09 -25.04
CA LEU A 496 22.73 -35.88 -25.58
C LEU A 496 23.70 -35.31 -24.55
N ALA A 497 24.96 -35.40 -24.94
CA ALA A 497 26.13 -34.92 -24.22
C ALA A 497 26.36 -33.42 -24.49
N GLU A 498 27.03 -32.80 -23.51
CA GLU A 498 27.92 -31.63 -23.62
C GLU A 498 27.32 -30.25 -23.96
N ARG A 499 27.19 -29.41 -22.93
CA ARG A 499 27.77 -28.05 -22.89
C ARG A 499 27.98 -27.54 -21.46
N ALA A 500 29.26 -27.41 -21.14
CA ALA A 500 30.06 -26.61 -20.18
C ALA A 500 29.41 -25.57 -19.20
N PRO A 501 30.15 -25.17 -18.14
CA PRO A 501 29.62 -24.92 -16.80
C PRO A 501 29.55 -23.44 -16.40
N TRP A 502 28.57 -23.11 -15.55
CA TRP A 502 28.64 -21.97 -14.64
C TRP A 502 28.37 -22.47 -13.21
N MET A 503 29.43 -22.86 -12.51
CA MET A 503 29.42 -22.97 -11.04
C MET A 503 29.77 -21.60 -10.46
N VAL A 504 28.84 -21.03 -9.70
CA VAL A 504 29.15 -19.99 -8.71
C VAL A 504 29.05 -20.66 -7.33
N PRO A 505 30.06 -20.54 -6.44
CA PRO A 505 30.03 -21.21 -5.14
C PRO A 505 28.94 -20.63 -4.24
N SER A 506 28.19 -21.49 -3.55
CA SER A 506 27.29 -21.07 -2.49
C SER A 506 28.08 -20.76 -1.21
N THR A 507 28.07 -19.49 -0.81
CA THR A 507 28.50 -19.05 0.52
C THR A 507 27.40 -18.21 1.13
N SER A 508 26.87 -18.69 2.27
CA SER A 508 26.06 -18.00 3.29
C SER A 508 25.02 -16.98 2.80
N LEU A 509 23.76 -17.42 2.76
CA LEU A 509 22.58 -16.56 2.70
C LEU A 509 22.48 -15.72 3.99
N ASN A 510 23.04 -14.50 3.95
CA ASN A 510 22.53 -13.41 4.77
C ASN A 510 21.26 -12.90 4.10
N SER A 511 20.10 -13.26 4.66
CA SER A 511 18.77 -12.84 4.20
C SER A 511 18.44 -11.38 4.58
N GLY A 512 19.36 -10.47 4.28
CA GLY A 512 19.12 -9.03 4.33
C GLY A 512 18.52 -8.52 3.03
N SER A 513 17.36 -9.04 2.62
CA SER A 513 16.62 -8.45 1.50
C SER A 513 16.09 -7.08 1.91
N PRO A 514 16.41 -5.99 1.20
CA PRO A 514 15.87 -4.66 1.52
C PRO A 514 14.34 -4.70 1.37
N THR A 515 13.63 -4.60 2.48
CA THR A 515 12.17 -4.48 2.48
C THR A 515 11.77 -3.17 1.82
N PRO A 516 10.95 -3.18 0.75
CA PRO A 516 10.43 -1.96 0.13
C PRO A 516 9.58 -1.15 1.13
N ASN A 517 9.69 0.18 1.06
CA ASN A 517 9.11 1.12 2.00
C ASN A 517 7.56 1.11 2.01
N ALA A 518 6.95 1.26 3.18
CA ALA A 518 5.50 1.15 3.39
C ALA A 518 4.71 2.45 3.12
N ARG A 519 4.68 2.91 1.86
CA ARG A 519 3.64 3.86 1.40
C ARG A 519 2.50 3.12 0.71
N GLY A 520 1.53 2.57 1.46
CA GLY A 520 0.27 2.04 0.86
C GLY A 520 0.47 1.10 -0.34
N ILE A 521 1.62 0.41 -0.39
CA ILE A 521 2.03 -0.41 -1.52
C ILE A 521 1.44 -1.79 -1.30
N LEU A 522 0.36 -2.08 -2.03
CA LEU A 522 -0.31 -3.37 -1.97
C LEU A 522 0.51 -4.50 -2.61
N SER A 523 1.62 -4.20 -3.30
CA SER A 523 2.46 -5.16 -4.00
C SER A 523 3.94 -4.84 -3.84
N GLN A 524 4.78 -5.83 -3.50
CA GLN A 524 6.25 -5.67 -3.44
C GLN A 524 6.92 -5.34 -4.79
N ARG A 525 6.15 -5.29 -5.88
CA ARG A 525 6.67 -5.10 -7.23
C ARG A 525 7.05 -3.65 -7.45
N ILE A 526 8.19 -3.46 -8.12
CA ILE A 526 8.68 -2.16 -8.54
C ILE A 526 7.97 -1.80 -9.85
N PRO A 527 7.24 -0.67 -9.94
CA PRO A 527 6.59 -0.26 -11.18
C PRO A 527 7.64 0.12 -12.21
N ILE A 528 7.44 -0.34 -13.43
CA ILE A 528 8.20 0.06 -14.61
C ILE A 528 7.25 0.86 -15.50
N ILE A 529 7.53 2.15 -15.65
CA ILE A 529 6.67 3.06 -16.40
C ILE A 529 7.06 3.02 -17.89
N PRO A 530 6.12 2.68 -18.79
CA PRO A 530 6.39 2.73 -20.23
C PRO A 530 6.53 4.18 -20.72
N PRO A 531 7.26 4.42 -21.82
CA PRO A 531 7.32 5.75 -22.43
C PRO A 531 5.96 6.14 -23.00
N PHE A 532 5.76 7.45 -23.20
CA PHE A 532 4.63 7.94 -23.98
C PHE A 532 4.86 7.60 -25.46
N VAL A 533 3.85 7.00 -26.07
CA VAL A 533 3.85 6.61 -27.48
C VAL A 533 2.74 7.39 -28.18
N PRO A 534 2.97 7.96 -29.38
CA PRO A 534 1.97 8.79 -30.03
C PRO A 534 0.66 8.02 -30.23
N GLN A 535 -0.46 8.68 -29.94
CA GLN A 535 -1.83 8.19 -30.15
C GLN A 535 -2.61 9.22 -30.97
N SER A 536 -3.94 9.12 -31.04
CA SER A 536 -4.87 9.89 -31.89
C SER A 536 -4.64 11.40 -32.08
N HIS A 537 -3.86 12.07 -31.22
CA HIS A 537 -3.64 13.52 -31.24
C HIS A 537 -2.18 13.95 -31.48
N VAL A 538 -1.26 12.99 -31.69
CA VAL A 538 0.16 13.24 -31.97
C VAL A 538 0.54 12.36 -33.18
N SER A 539 1.28 12.89 -34.15
CA SER A 539 1.65 12.10 -35.34
C SER A 539 2.40 10.83 -34.94
N GLU A 540 2.24 9.79 -35.73
CA GLU A 540 3.03 8.56 -35.58
C GLU A 540 4.54 8.84 -35.67
N ASP A 541 4.93 9.89 -36.37
CA ASP A 541 6.32 10.29 -36.60
C ASP A 541 6.94 11.07 -35.42
N ALA A 542 6.14 11.44 -34.41
CA ALA A 542 6.62 12.20 -33.25
C ALA A 542 7.62 11.45 -32.36
N GLY A 543 7.80 10.15 -32.60
CA GLY A 543 8.65 9.28 -31.79
C GLY A 543 8.10 9.07 -30.38
N ILE A 544 8.88 8.36 -29.56
CA ILE A 544 8.54 8.12 -28.17
C ILE A 544 9.08 9.20 -27.26
N LEU A 545 8.39 9.43 -26.14
CA LEU A 545 8.82 10.38 -25.13
C LEU A 545 9.00 9.67 -23.78
N PRO A 546 10.23 9.58 -23.24
CA PRO A 546 10.48 8.98 -21.93
C PRO A 546 9.66 9.67 -20.83
N PHE A 547 9.25 8.90 -19.83
CA PHE A 547 8.46 9.44 -18.73
C PHE A 547 9.27 10.44 -17.89
N SER A 548 10.56 10.16 -17.69
CA SER A 548 11.52 11.05 -17.02
C SER A 548 11.76 12.39 -17.73
N HIS A 549 11.46 12.49 -19.02
CA HIS A 549 11.56 13.76 -19.75
C HIS A 549 10.43 14.71 -19.33
N ILE A 550 9.24 14.17 -19.02
CA ILE A 550 8.09 14.99 -18.60
C ILE A 550 8.11 15.23 -17.10
N TYR A 551 8.41 14.20 -16.31
CA TYR A 551 8.27 14.23 -14.86
C TYR A 551 9.59 13.98 -14.13
N ASN A 552 9.80 14.71 -13.04
CA ASN A 552 10.98 14.57 -12.20
C ASN A 552 10.89 13.28 -11.35
N LEU A 553 11.37 12.16 -11.91
CA LEU A 553 11.35 10.85 -11.24
C LEU A 553 12.20 10.84 -9.96
N SER A 554 13.26 11.65 -9.88
CA SER A 554 14.07 11.77 -8.66
C SER A 554 13.26 12.38 -7.53
N ASN A 555 12.53 13.47 -7.80
CA ASN A 555 11.61 14.07 -6.85
C ASN A 555 10.52 13.07 -6.44
N LEU A 556 9.90 12.38 -7.40
CA LEU A 556 8.88 11.37 -7.12
C LEU A 556 9.42 10.28 -6.19
N ARG A 557 10.52 9.60 -6.57
CA ARG A 557 11.19 8.54 -5.80
C ARG A 557 11.52 9.01 -4.38
N ASN A 558 12.03 10.24 -4.24
CA ASN A 558 12.38 10.84 -2.96
C ASN A 558 11.15 11.18 -2.10
N ALA A 559 10.08 11.66 -2.72
CA ALA A 559 8.84 11.98 -2.02
C ALA A 559 8.16 10.70 -1.55
N ILE A 560 7.89 9.76 -2.46
CA ILE A 560 7.18 8.52 -2.14
C ILE A 560 8.04 7.48 -1.40
N LYS A 561 9.37 7.72 -1.34
CA LYS A 561 10.35 6.78 -0.79
C LYS A 561 10.18 5.39 -1.39
N PHE A 562 9.92 5.25 -2.68
CA PHE A 562 9.72 3.94 -3.31
C PHE A 562 10.43 3.93 -4.67
N PRO A 563 11.11 2.82 -5.03
CA PRO A 563 11.71 2.71 -6.35
C PRO A 563 10.62 2.76 -7.42
N VAL A 564 10.88 3.54 -8.45
CA VAL A 564 10.05 3.63 -9.65
C VAL A 564 11.02 3.60 -10.82
N LEU A 565 10.88 2.63 -11.70
CA LEU A 565 11.70 2.52 -12.89
C LEU A 565 10.93 3.05 -14.09
N GLU A 566 11.64 3.50 -15.11
CA GLU A 566 11.09 3.61 -16.45
C GLU A 566 11.67 2.54 -17.37
N TRP A 567 11.06 2.33 -18.54
CA TRP A 567 11.48 1.24 -19.41
C TRP A 567 12.95 1.36 -19.90
N SER A 568 13.45 2.59 -20.04
CA SER A 568 14.85 2.89 -20.34
C SER A 568 15.83 2.48 -19.24
N ASP A 569 15.37 2.38 -17.98
CA ASP A 569 16.20 1.88 -16.87
C ASP A 569 16.43 0.37 -16.95
N VAL A 570 15.53 -0.36 -17.63
CA VAL A 570 15.55 -1.83 -17.69
C VAL A 570 16.01 -2.38 -19.04
N LYS A 571 15.85 -1.60 -20.12
CA LYS A 571 16.18 -2.02 -21.48
C LYS A 571 16.59 -0.83 -22.35
N THR A 572 17.59 -1.03 -23.20
CA THR A 572 17.92 -0.06 -24.26
C THR A 572 16.76 0.02 -25.25
N LEU A 573 16.13 1.18 -25.33
CA LEU A 573 15.07 1.45 -26.32
C LEU A 573 15.73 1.72 -27.67
N SER A 574 15.32 1.01 -28.71
CA SER A 574 15.79 1.29 -30.07
C SER A 574 15.09 2.55 -30.59
N PRO A 575 15.80 3.67 -30.83
CA PRO A 575 15.19 4.94 -31.25
C PRO A 575 14.62 4.87 -32.67
N SER A 576 15.01 3.86 -33.45
CA SER A 576 14.55 3.63 -34.81
C SER A 576 13.80 2.30 -34.88
N SER A 577 12.46 2.36 -34.84
CA SER A 577 11.68 1.25 -35.41
C SER A 577 12.08 1.13 -36.88
N PRO A 578 12.59 -0.02 -37.36
CA PRO A 578 12.87 -0.17 -38.77
C PRO A 578 11.58 0.12 -39.52
N SER A 579 11.61 1.16 -40.36
CA SER A 579 10.54 1.39 -41.31
C SER A 579 10.35 0.07 -42.08
N PRO A 580 9.12 -0.46 -42.21
CA PRO A 580 8.88 -1.82 -42.72
C PRO A 580 9.28 -2.05 -44.20
N SER A 581 10.02 -1.11 -44.80
CA SER A 581 10.33 -1.09 -46.24
C SER A 581 11.69 -1.66 -46.65
N ASN A 582 12.60 -2.03 -45.74
CA ASN A 582 13.92 -2.58 -46.12
C ASN A 582 14.09 -4.05 -45.71
N ASN A 583 13.69 -4.95 -46.62
CA ASN A 583 13.79 -6.42 -46.57
C ASN A 583 15.24 -6.98 -46.62
N ASN A 584 16.25 -6.26 -46.13
CA ASN A 584 17.64 -6.71 -46.21
C ASN A 584 18.02 -7.62 -45.04
N GLY A 585 17.45 -8.83 -45.01
CA GLY A 585 18.05 -10.08 -44.50
C GLY A 585 18.62 -10.17 -43.06
N ALA A 586 18.63 -9.10 -42.27
CA ALA A 586 19.10 -9.16 -40.89
C ALA A 586 18.03 -9.85 -40.02
N PRO A 587 18.40 -10.85 -39.20
CA PRO A 587 17.45 -11.47 -38.28
C PRO A 587 16.94 -10.40 -37.32
N ALA A 588 15.64 -10.12 -37.37
CA ALA A 588 15.01 -9.26 -36.38
C ALA A 588 15.28 -9.83 -35.00
N ASP A 589 15.82 -9.02 -34.08
CA ASP A 589 15.96 -9.41 -32.69
C ASP A 589 14.59 -9.91 -32.20
N ALA A 590 14.57 -11.14 -31.67
CA ALA A 590 13.33 -11.77 -31.28
C ALA A 590 12.65 -10.93 -30.19
N ALA A 591 11.41 -10.51 -30.44
CA ALA A 591 10.62 -9.77 -29.46
C ALA A 591 10.54 -10.54 -28.13
N GLU A 592 10.68 -9.83 -27.02
CA GLU A 592 10.58 -10.42 -25.68
C GLU A 592 9.14 -10.79 -25.38
N ARG A 593 8.92 -12.03 -24.96
CA ARG A 593 7.58 -12.57 -24.73
C ARG A 593 7.15 -12.40 -23.28
N PHE A 594 6.00 -11.77 -23.05
CA PHE A 594 5.45 -11.57 -21.71
C PHE A 594 3.98 -11.99 -21.63
N GLY A 595 3.60 -12.61 -20.52
CA GLY A 595 2.20 -12.81 -20.15
C GLY A 595 1.68 -11.61 -19.35
N CYS A 596 0.53 -11.08 -19.74
CA CYS A 596 -0.14 -9.94 -19.13
C CYS A 596 -1.56 -10.30 -18.69
N TRP A 597 -2.10 -9.53 -17.74
CA TRP A 597 -3.51 -9.56 -17.38
C TRP A 597 -4.30 -8.59 -18.26
N SER A 598 -5.39 -9.06 -18.86
CA SER A 598 -6.39 -8.18 -19.43
C SER A 598 -7.44 -7.80 -18.39
N VAL A 599 -7.55 -6.51 -18.12
CA VAL A 599 -8.49 -5.90 -17.17
C VAL A 599 -9.62 -5.15 -17.89
N ARG A 600 -9.72 -5.32 -19.21
CA ARG A 600 -10.88 -4.86 -19.99
C ARG A 600 -12.16 -5.57 -19.58
N GLN A 601 -13.27 -4.92 -19.89
CA GLN A 601 -14.62 -5.41 -19.61
C GLN A 601 -14.78 -6.88 -20.03
N ARG A 602 -15.40 -7.69 -19.17
CA ARG A 602 -15.51 -9.14 -19.36
C ARG A 602 -16.30 -9.54 -20.61
N ASN A 603 -17.19 -8.67 -21.10
CA ASN A 603 -17.91 -8.86 -22.35
C ASN A 603 -17.12 -8.47 -23.60
N ILE A 604 -15.95 -7.83 -23.48
CA ILE A 604 -15.07 -7.54 -24.62
C ILE A 604 -14.14 -8.74 -24.83
N PRO A 605 -14.20 -9.41 -25.99
CA PRO A 605 -13.41 -10.62 -26.25
C PRO A 605 -11.92 -10.33 -26.50
N THR A 606 -11.57 -9.09 -26.82
CA THR A 606 -10.20 -8.69 -27.18
C THR A 606 -9.52 -7.87 -26.08
N PRO A 607 -8.23 -8.14 -25.79
CA PRO A 607 -7.47 -7.34 -24.83
C PRO A 607 -7.20 -5.93 -25.38
N GLY A 608 -6.87 -5.00 -24.49
CA GLY A 608 -6.44 -3.65 -24.85
C GLY A 608 -5.00 -3.64 -25.36
N ARG A 609 -4.76 -4.12 -26.58
CA ARG A 609 -3.42 -4.06 -27.17
C ARG A 609 -2.98 -2.62 -27.43
N VAL A 610 -1.68 -2.40 -27.34
CA VAL A 610 -1.02 -1.14 -27.68
C VAL A 610 0.08 -1.44 -28.71
N PRO A 611 -0.28 -1.77 -29.98
CA PRO A 611 0.68 -2.31 -30.95
C PRO A 611 1.88 -1.40 -31.19
N ARG A 612 1.69 -0.08 -31.11
CA ARG A 612 2.80 0.87 -31.21
C ARG A 612 3.78 0.72 -30.05
N THR A 613 3.29 0.65 -28.82
CA THR A 613 4.12 0.41 -27.62
C THR A 613 4.78 -0.96 -27.67
N GLU A 614 4.06 -2.01 -28.07
CA GLU A 614 4.61 -3.37 -28.26
C GLU A 614 5.79 -3.35 -29.24
N ARG A 615 5.65 -2.67 -30.39
CA ARG A 615 6.73 -2.52 -31.39
C ARG A 615 7.93 -1.75 -30.85
N VAL A 616 7.71 -0.58 -30.25
CA VAL A 616 8.78 0.26 -29.70
C VAL A 616 9.59 -0.49 -28.64
N LEU A 617 8.90 -1.19 -27.75
CA LEU A 617 9.53 -1.91 -26.64
C LEU A 617 10.05 -3.30 -27.07
N SER A 618 9.80 -3.69 -28.33
CA SER A 618 10.09 -5.02 -28.89
C SER A 618 9.52 -6.13 -28.01
N LEU A 619 8.21 -6.05 -27.74
CA LEU A 619 7.45 -6.96 -26.88
C LEU A 619 6.45 -7.78 -27.70
N ASP A 620 6.32 -9.05 -27.34
CA ASP A 620 5.27 -9.96 -27.78
C ASP A 620 4.40 -10.33 -26.57
N LEU A 621 3.26 -9.64 -26.44
CA LEU A 621 2.38 -9.77 -25.28
C LEU A 621 1.28 -10.81 -25.53
N ALA A 622 1.10 -11.73 -24.57
CA ALA A 622 -0.10 -12.56 -24.45
C ALA A 622 -0.94 -12.08 -23.27
N PHE A 623 -2.26 -12.27 -23.36
CA PHE A 623 -3.18 -11.79 -22.34
C PHE A 623 -4.02 -12.92 -21.75
N THR A 624 -4.08 -12.97 -20.43
CA THR A 624 -5.02 -13.78 -19.66
C THR A 624 -6.07 -12.87 -19.07
N ARG A 625 -7.35 -13.21 -19.20
CA ARG A 625 -8.43 -12.39 -18.65
C ARG A 625 -8.33 -12.36 -17.12
N ALA A 626 -8.39 -11.17 -16.52
CA ALA A 626 -8.45 -11.06 -15.06
C ALA A 626 -9.73 -11.75 -14.53
N PRO A 627 -9.66 -12.44 -13.37
CA PRO A 627 -10.81 -13.14 -12.80
C PRO A 627 -11.93 -12.16 -12.39
N PRO A 628 -13.20 -12.61 -12.26
CA PRO A 628 -14.33 -11.76 -11.87
C PRO A 628 -14.11 -10.91 -10.62
N MET A 629 -13.39 -11.43 -9.63
CA MET A 629 -13.05 -10.70 -8.40
C MET A 629 -12.25 -9.41 -8.62
N ALA A 630 -11.59 -9.28 -9.79
CA ALA A 630 -10.82 -8.08 -10.15
C ALA A 630 -11.72 -6.87 -10.47
N TYR A 631 -13.00 -7.10 -10.76
CA TYR A 631 -13.92 -6.06 -11.21
C TYR A 631 -14.74 -5.49 -10.05
N TRP A 632 -15.16 -4.23 -10.20
CA TRP A 632 -15.98 -3.58 -9.17
C TRP A 632 -17.38 -4.19 -9.10
N LEU A 633 -18.01 -4.46 -10.23
CA LEU A 633 -19.34 -5.06 -10.29
C LEU A 633 -19.32 -6.44 -10.96
N ASP A 634 -20.28 -7.28 -10.59
CA ASP A 634 -20.52 -8.57 -11.26
C ASP A 634 -21.05 -8.41 -12.69
N ASN A 635 -21.37 -7.17 -13.12
CA ASN A 635 -21.74 -6.85 -14.50
C ASN A 635 -20.54 -7.04 -15.45
N PRO A 636 -20.61 -7.91 -16.46
CA PRO A 636 -19.53 -8.11 -17.43
C PRO A 636 -19.14 -6.85 -18.22
N GLY A 637 -20.05 -5.88 -18.36
CA GLY A 637 -19.79 -4.61 -19.03
C GLY A 637 -19.16 -3.53 -18.16
N ASP A 638 -18.96 -3.78 -16.87
CA ASP A 638 -18.32 -2.82 -15.97
C ASP A 638 -16.82 -2.70 -16.29
N PRO A 639 -16.32 -1.50 -16.63
CA PRO A 639 -14.91 -1.32 -16.93
C PRO A 639 -14.03 -1.15 -15.70
N HIS A 640 -14.61 -0.98 -14.51
CA HIS A 640 -13.86 -0.65 -13.31
C HIS A 640 -13.23 -1.88 -12.68
N THR A 641 -11.95 -1.77 -12.34
CA THR A 641 -11.21 -2.80 -11.61
C THR A 641 -10.79 -2.32 -10.23
N ARG A 642 -10.78 -3.25 -9.26
CA ARG A 642 -10.42 -2.96 -7.87
C ARG A 642 -8.92 -3.07 -7.70
N PHE A 643 -8.24 -1.99 -7.33
CA PHE A 643 -6.80 -2.00 -7.08
C PHE A 643 -6.37 -3.09 -6.07
N PRO A 644 -7.06 -3.30 -4.94
CA PRO A 644 -6.70 -4.39 -4.02
C PRO A 644 -6.85 -5.79 -4.62
N ALA A 645 -7.79 -5.98 -5.54
CA ALA A 645 -7.96 -7.24 -6.24
C ALA A 645 -6.81 -7.51 -7.21
N LEU A 646 -6.38 -6.48 -7.95
CA LEU A 646 -5.22 -6.59 -8.86
C LEU A 646 -3.93 -6.84 -8.08
N ALA A 647 -3.74 -6.18 -6.93
CA ALA A 647 -2.60 -6.41 -6.06
C ALA A 647 -2.56 -7.84 -5.49
N ALA A 648 -3.72 -8.36 -5.04
CA ALA A 648 -3.84 -9.74 -4.59
C ALA A 648 -3.58 -10.75 -5.71
N LEU A 649 -3.97 -10.42 -6.96
CA LEU A 649 -3.75 -11.28 -8.12
C LEU A 649 -2.27 -11.48 -8.44
N ILE A 650 -1.46 -10.44 -8.24
CA ILE A 650 -0.02 -10.44 -8.57
C ILE A 650 0.87 -10.70 -7.36
N TRP A 651 0.31 -11.22 -6.26
CA TRP A 651 1.04 -11.50 -5.04
C TRP A 651 2.12 -12.59 -5.25
N PRO A 652 3.40 -12.35 -4.92
CA PRO A 652 4.48 -13.32 -5.11
C PRO A 652 4.26 -14.65 -4.36
N GLY A 653 4.58 -15.77 -5.02
CA GLY A 653 4.56 -17.12 -4.44
C GLY A 653 3.18 -17.69 -4.12
N HIS A 654 2.10 -16.90 -4.29
CA HIS A 654 0.72 -17.31 -3.97
C HIS A 654 -0.24 -16.69 -4.98
N ALA A 655 -0.03 -16.98 -6.26
CA ALA A 655 -1.00 -16.61 -7.28
C ALA A 655 -2.40 -17.07 -6.81
N HIS A 656 -3.34 -16.12 -6.78
CA HIS A 656 -4.68 -16.37 -6.25
C HIS A 656 -5.26 -17.64 -6.88
N PRO A 657 -5.94 -18.56 -6.15
CA PRO A 657 -6.39 -19.83 -6.73
C PRO A 657 -7.17 -19.71 -8.04
N ALA A 658 -7.93 -18.62 -8.18
CA ALA A 658 -8.68 -18.28 -9.39
C ALA A 658 -7.81 -17.93 -10.61
N SER A 659 -6.49 -17.75 -10.47
CA SER A 659 -5.56 -17.55 -11.59
C SER A 659 -5.18 -18.87 -12.27
N LYS A 660 -5.33 -20.00 -11.56
CA LYS A 660 -5.02 -21.32 -12.10
C LYS A 660 -6.09 -21.71 -13.12
N ASN A 661 -5.66 -22.12 -14.31
CA ASN A 661 -6.52 -22.59 -15.41
C ASN A 661 -7.43 -21.53 -16.05
N LEU A 662 -7.11 -20.23 -15.93
CA LEU A 662 -7.83 -19.23 -16.71
C LEU A 662 -7.46 -19.37 -18.20
N PRO A 663 -8.45 -19.37 -19.10
CA PRO A 663 -8.16 -19.46 -20.52
C PRO A 663 -7.35 -18.23 -20.94
N LEU A 664 -6.30 -18.49 -21.73
CA LEU A 664 -5.66 -17.44 -22.51
C LEU A 664 -6.73 -16.79 -23.38
N MET A 665 -6.74 -15.46 -23.46
CA MET A 665 -7.58 -14.77 -24.42
C MET A 665 -6.99 -15.07 -25.79
N GLU A 666 -7.55 -16.07 -26.48
CA GLU A 666 -7.09 -16.51 -27.79
C GLU A 666 -6.96 -15.33 -28.75
N HIS A 667 -5.94 -15.39 -29.59
CA HIS A 667 -5.86 -14.61 -30.82
C HIS A 667 -7.08 -14.96 -31.69
N GLN A 668 -8.21 -14.27 -31.51
CA GLN A 668 -9.36 -14.38 -32.42
C GLN A 668 -9.10 -13.72 -33.79
N GLY A 669 -7.90 -13.15 -34.01
CA GLY A 669 -7.49 -12.56 -35.27
C GLY A 669 -6.45 -13.43 -35.99
N GLU A 670 -6.91 -14.09 -37.05
CA GLU A 670 -6.15 -14.62 -38.18
C GLU A 670 -5.15 -15.75 -37.91
N ARG A 671 -5.59 -16.99 -38.19
CA ARG A 671 -4.71 -17.95 -38.86
C ARG A 671 -4.23 -17.29 -40.16
N ILE A 672 -3.12 -16.56 -40.11
CA ILE A 672 -2.32 -16.35 -41.29
C ILE A 672 -1.82 -17.75 -41.66
N HIS A 673 -2.60 -18.44 -42.49
CA HIS A 673 -2.17 -19.63 -43.21
C HIS A 673 -1.07 -19.19 -44.18
N SER A 674 0.12 -18.90 -43.64
CA SER A 674 1.34 -18.95 -44.42
C SER A 674 1.59 -20.43 -44.69
N GLY A 675 0.99 -20.94 -45.77
CA GLY A 675 1.21 -22.31 -46.29
C GLY A 675 2.65 -22.54 -46.78
N GLY A 676 3.62 -21.81 -46.24
CA GLY A 676 5.04 -21.99 -46.49
C GLY A 676 5.60 -23.11 -45.60
N PRO A 677 6.48 -23.99 -46.11
CA PRO A 677 7.12 -25.09 -45.37
C PRO A 677 8.03 -24.68 -44.18
N GLY A 678 7.88 -23.47 -43.62
CA GLY A 678 8.70 -22.93 -42.54
C GLY A 678 7.92 -22.11 -41.52
N GLY A 679 6.62 -22.36 -41.35
CA GLY A 679 5.76 -21.63 -40.42
C GLY A 679 6.34 -21.63 -39.00
N GLN A 680 6.85 -20.47 -38.56
CA GLN A 680 7.25 -20.24 -37.18
C GLN A 680 6.07 -20.56 -36.28
N GLU A 681 6.30 -21.42 -35.29
CA GLU A 681 5.30 -21.78 -34.29
C GLU A 681 4.87 -20.50 -33.56
N LEU A 682 3.67 -20.01 -33.87
CA LEU A 682 3.08 -18.83 -33.24
C LEU A 682 3.07 -19.10 -31.73
N TRP A 683 3.73 -18.23 -30.96
CA TRP A 683 3.83 -18.43 -29.52
C TRP A 683 2.44 -18.55 -28.93
N LYS A 684 2.12 -19.70 -28.35
CA LYS A 684 0.78 -20.04 -27.85
C LYS A 684 0.38 -19.25 -26.60
N GLY A 685 1.16 -18.25 -26.20
CA GLY A 685 0.97 -17.48 -24.97
C GLY A 685 1.42 -18.26 -23.73
N GLY A 686 2.12 -17.59 -22.83
CA GLY A 686 2.41 -18.06 -21.48
C GLY A 686 1.44 -17.43 -20.48
N PRO A 687 1.24 -18.04 -19.29
CA PRO A 687 0.53 -17.37 -18.21
C PRO A 687 1.23 -16.06 -17.83
N PRO A 688 0.53 -15.15 -17.14
CA PRO A 688 1.13 -13.92 -16.63
C PRO A 688 2.40 -14.21 -15.84
N ASP A 689 3.44 -13.41 -16.09
CA ASP A 689 4.78 -13.66 -15.55
C ASP A 689 4.83 -13.48 -14.02
N GLU A 690 5.49 -14.39 -13.31
CA GLU A 690 5.57 -14.35 -11.85
C GLU A 690 6.49 -13.25 -11.33
N GLN A 691 7.48 -12.83 -12.12
CA GLN A 691 8.44 -11.77 -11.79
C GLN A 691 7.96 -10.39 -12.27
N LEU A 692 7.35 -10.32 -13.46
CA LEU A 692 6.79 -9.09 -14.04
C LEU A 692 5.26 -9.15 -14.14
N ALA A 693 4.58 -8.39 -13.28
CA ALA A 693 3.15 -8.19 -13.43
C ALA A 693 2.87 -7.14 -14.52
N CYS A 694 2.19 -7.57 -15.59
CA CYS A 694 1.76 -6.70 -16.68
C CYS A 694 0.22 -6.62 -16.74
N PHE A 695 -0.31 -5.42 -17.04
CA PHE A 695 -1.74 -5.16 -17.23
C PHE A 695 -1.97 -4.32 -18.49
N ASP A 696 -3.02 -4.60 -19.26
CA ASP A 696 -3.32 -3.86 -20.49
C ASP A 696 -3.96 -2.48 -20.25
N PHE A 697 -4.77 -2.32 -19.20
CA PHE A 697 -5.62 -1.13 -19.06
C PHE A 697 -5.94 -0.74 -17.61
N LEU A 698 -5.19 0.19 -17.02
CA LEU A 698 -5.38 0.62 -15.62
C LEU A 698 -6.18 1.92 -15.42
N TYR A 699 -6.67 2.53 -16.50
CA TYR A 699 -7.33 3.83 -16.45
C TYR A 699 -8.63 3.84 -15.61
N TRP A 700 -9.36 2.71 -15.59
CA TRP A 700 -10.61 2.56 -14.81
C TRP A 700 -10.42 1.96 -13.42
N MET A 701 -9.19 1.93 -12.94
CA MET A 701 -8.89 1.37 -11.63
C MET A 701 -9.50 2.24 -10.51
N THR A 702 -10.05 1.57 -9.49
CA THR A 702 -10.67 2.15 -8.30
C THR A 702 -10.22 1.41 -7.05
N SER A 703 -10.19 2.10 -5.92
CA SER A 703 -10.01 1.51 -4.59
C SER A 703 -11.18 0.62 -4.16
N GLY A 704 -12.29 0.60 -4.92
CA GLY A 704 -13.33 -0.43 -4.81
C GLY A 704 -14.71 0.02 -4.32
N PHE A 705 -14.94 1.33 -4.12
CA PHE A 705 -16.25 1.83 -3.64
C PHE A 705 -16.91 2.88 -4.53
N GLN A 706 -16.17 3.52 -5.43
CA GLN A 706 -16.72 4.44 -6.42
C GLN A 706 -15.88 4.44 -7.69
N GLY A 707 -16.52 4.44 -8.86
CA GLY A 707 -15.84 4.62 -10.15
C GLY A 707 -15.20 6.01 -10.27
N TYR A 708 -14.23 6.13 -11.18
CA TYR A 708 -13.52 7.39 -11.47
C TYR A 708 -12.88 8.02 -10.23
N GLU A 709 -12.11 7.21 -9.48
CA GLU A 709 -11.49 7.64 -8.23
C GLU A 709 -10.60 8.88 -8.40
N ILE A 710 -9.85 8.99 -9.51
CA ILE A 710 -8.90 10.09 -9.76
C ILE A 710 -9.55 11.48 -9.73
N GLU A 711 -10.86 11.56 -9.98
CA GLU A 711 -11.64 12.79 -9.93
C GLU A 711 -11.92 13.26 -8.51
N ARG A 712 -11.68 12.41 -7.51
CA ARG A 712 -12.09 12.61 -6.13
C ARG A 712 -10.90 13.05 -5.28
N ARG A 713 -11.16 13.96 -4.33
CA ARG A 713 -10.13 14.48 -3.40
C ARG A 713 -9.54 13.35 -2.55
N TRP A 714 -10.27 12.27 -2.33
CA TRP A 714 -9.81 11.11 -1.57
C TRP A 714 -9.04 10.08 -2.39
N SER A 715 -8.75 10.34 -3.68
CA SER A 715 -8.00 9.42 -4.53
C SER A 715 -6.65 9.06 -3.92
N PHE A 716 -6.41 7.77 -3.66
CA PHE A 716 -5.12 7.31 -3.15
C PHE A 716 -4.03 7.44 -4.21
N ALA A 717 -4.38 7.18 -5.48
CA ALA A 717 -3.45 7.36 -6.58
C ALA A 717 -3.00 8.82 -6.70
N TRP A 718 -3.93 9.77 -6.60
CA TRP A 718 -3.57 11.18 -6.65
C TRP A 718 -2.81 11.63 -5.40
N ASN A 719 -3.38 11.43 -4.21
CA ASN A 719 -2.79 11.93 -2.96
C ASN A 719 -1.45 11.27 -2.63
N GLY A 720 -1.28 10.00 -3.01
CA GLY A 720 -0.06 9.23 -2.75
C GLY A 720 1.04 9.40 -3.80
N VAL A 721 0.67 9.66 -5.07
CA VAL A 721 1.61 9.70 -6.21
C VAL A 721 1.44 10.98 -7.03
N GLY A 722 0.22 11.31 -7.46
CA GLY A 722 -0.06 12.45 -8.34
C GLY A 722 0.39 13.81 -7.79
N THR A 723 0.21 14.05 -6.49
CA THR A 723 0.67 15.28 -5.80
C THR A 723 2.19 15.47 -5.84
N HIS A 724 2.95 14.39 -6.00
CA HIS A 724 4.42 14.40 -6.07
C HIS A 724 4.96 14.28 -7.50
N LEU A 725 4.10 14.11 -8.49
CA LEU A 725 4.47 13.93 -9.89
C LEU A 725 4.69 15.28 -10.57
N THR A 726 5.75 15.99 -10.16
CA THR A 726 6.10 17.32 -10.67
C THR A 726 6.76 17.24 -12.05
N PHE A 727 6.58 18.27 -12.87
CA PHE A 727 7.25 18.39 -14.16
C PHE A 727 8.77 18.57 -14.01
N THR A 728 9.53 18.34 -15.08
CA THR A 728 10.96 18.68 -15.14
C THR A 728 11.17 20.19 -15.20
N ASP A 729 12.29 20.66 -14.65
CA ASP A 729 12.60 22.10 -14.60
C ASP A 729 12.74 22.69 -16.01
N ASP A 730 13.33 21.94 -16.95
CA ASP A 730 13.47 22.35 -18.35
C ASP A 730 12.10 22.65 -19.01
N LEU A 731 11.12 21.75 -18.83
CA LEU A 731 9.79 21.97 -19.40
C LEU A 731 9.03 23.10 -18.71
N VAL A 732 9.23 23.26 -17.39
CA VAL A 732 8.69 24.38 -16.60
C VAL A 732 9.24 25.70 -17.13
N ASP A 733 10.55 25.78 -17.39
CA ASP A 733 11.20 27.00 -17.85
C ASP A 733 10.86 27.35 -19.30
N ILE A 734 10.80 26.34 -20.18
CA ILE A 734 10.27 26.53 -21.54
C ILE A 734 8.85 27.12 -21.47
N THR A 735 7.97 26.50 -20.68
CA THR A 735 6.58 26.94 -20.56
C THR A 735 6.47 28.37 -19.99
N ARG A 736 7.29 28.71 -19.00
CA ARG A 736 7.35 30.10 -18.47
C ARG A 736 7.76 31.09 -19.55
N GLY A 737 8.73 30.75 -20.38
CA GLY A 737 9.13 31.59 -21.52
C GLY A 737 7.98 31.85 -22.49
N TYR A 738 7.19 30.83 -22.80
CA TYR A 738 5.98 30.96 -23.63
C TYR A 738 4.94 31.89 -22.99
N LEU A 739 4.65 31.70 -21.70
CA LEU A 739 3.69 32.53 -20.98
C LEU A 739 4.14 33.99 -20.87
N ARG A 740 5.44 34.26 -20.68
CA ARG A 740 5.97 35.62 -20.67
C ARG A 740 5.77 36.31 -22.02
N ARG A 741 6.10 35.65 -23.13
CA ARG A 741 5.88 36.20 -24.48
C ARG A 741 4.40 36.45 -24.76
N ALA A 742 3.53 35.51 -24.40
CA ALA A 742 2.08 35.67 -24.56
C ALA A 742 1.51 36.85 -23.74
N GLN A 743 2.16 37.21 -22.62
CA GLN A 743 1.78 38.35 -21.77
C GLN A 743 2.54 39.64 -22.10
N GLY A 744 3.46 39.64 -23.07
CA GLY A 744 4.33 40.79 -23.36
C GLY A 744 5.28 41.15 -22.20
N LEU A 745 5.65 40.17 -21.38
CA LEU A 745 6.52 40.34 -20.22
C LEU A 745 8.01 40.17 -20.60
N PRO A 746 8.95 40.86 -19.90
CA PRO A 746 10.38 40.62 -20.04
C PRO A 746 10.77 39.17 -19.74
N GLU A 747 11.80 38.65 -20.40
CA GLU A 747 12.19 37.23 -20.34
C GLU A 747 12.53 36.73 -18.92
N ASP A 748 13.05 37.61 -18.07
CA ASP A 748 13.43 37.31 -16.68
C ASP A 748 12.36 37.71 -15.64
N SER A 749 11.19 38.20 -16.06
CA SER A 749 10.18 38.66 -15.11
C SER A 749 9.48 37.48 -14.41
N VAL A 750 8.98 37.74 -13.21
CA VAL A 750 8.07 36.83 -12.51
C VAL A 750 6.73 36.81 -13.25
N LEU A 751 6.15 35.63 -13.45
CA LEU A 751 4.80 35.51 -13.99
C LEU A 751 3.79 35.98 -12.94
N PRO A 752 2.84 36.87 -13.28
CA PRO A 752 1.77 37.24 -12.36
C PRO A 752 0.87 36.02 -12.07
N PRO A 753 0.19 36.02 -10.90
CA PRO A 753 -0.82 34.99 -10.63
C PRO A 753 -1.91 35.03 -11.70
N MET A 754 -2.36 33.85 -12.14
CA MET A 754 -3.32 33.73 -13.23
C MET A 754 -4.41 32.70 -12.92
N ILE A 755 -5.58 32.87 -13.53
CA ILE A 755 -6.58 31.81 -13.67
C ILE A 755 -6.29 31.08 -14.98
N THR A 756 -6.40 29.77 -14.95
CA THR A 756 -6.17 28.92 -16.12
C THR A 756 -7.46 28.23 -16.51
N ILE A 757 -7.74 28.13 -17.80
CA ILE A 757 -8.99 27.58 -18.31
C ILE A 757 -8.66 26.50 -19.34
N HIS A 758 -9.21 25.31 -19.15
CA HIS A 758 -9.17 24.27 -20.18
C HIS A 758 -10.57 24.06 -20.75
N ILE A 759 -10.70 24.29 -22.06
CA ILE A 759 -11.95 24.09 -22.81
C ILE A 759 -11.75 22.93 -23.78
N ARG A 760 -12.47 21.82 -23.60
CA ARG A 760 -12.46 20.67 -24.50
C ARG A 760 -13.68 20.71 -25.43
N ARG A 761 -13.47 20.83 -26.74
CA ARG A 761 -14.54 20.86 -27.76
C ARG A 761 -14.33 19.89 -28.92
N GLY A 762 -13.09 19.60 -29.32
CA GLY A 762 -12.77 18.90 -30.56
C GLY A 762 -13.44 17.53 -30.71
N ASP A 763 -13.00 16.53 -29.95
CA ASP A 763 -13.53 15.15 -30.01
C ASP A 763 -14.85 14.95 -29.24
N PHE A 764 -15.21 15.91 -28.39
CA PHE A 764 -16.45 15.87 -27.60
C PHE A 764 -17.71 16.01 -28.45
N GLY A 765 -17.60 16.45 -29.70
CA GLY A 765 -18.72 16.49 -30.65
C GLY A 765 -19.42 15.15 -30.86
N THR A 766 -18.69 14.04 -30.74
CA THR A 766 -19.28 12.69 -30.83
C THR A 766 -20.08 12.27 -29.60
N HIS A 767 -19.91 12.96 -28.46
CA HIS A 767 -20.66 12.70 -27.23
C HIS A 767 -22.00 13.43 -27.17
N CYS A 768 -22.28 14.29 -28.16
CA CYS A 768 -23.54 14.99 -28.26
C CYS A 768 -24.66 13.98 -28.57
N LYS A 769 -25.76 14.04 -27.80
CA LYS A 769 -26.92 13.15 -28.03
C LYS A 769 -27.37 13.32 -29.48
N HIS A 770 -27.62 12.19 -30.15
CA HIS A 770 -28.10 12.18 -31.52
C HIS A 770 -29.37 13.04 -31.63
N GLY A 771 -29.33 14.12 -32.42
CA GLY A 771 -30.44 15.07 -32.58
C GLY A 771 -30.46 16.28 -31.63
N ALA A 772 -29.49 16.42 -30.72
CA ALA A 772 -29.32 17.67 -29.97
C ALA A 772 -28.93 18.79 -30.95
N LYS A 773 -29.62 19.96 -30.87
CA LYS A 773 -29.28 21.12 -31.70
C LYS A 773 -27.92 21.67 -31.24
N PRO A 774 -26.93 21.80 -32.13
CA PRO A 774 -25.66 22.44 -31.79
C PRO A 774 -25.84 23.89 -31.32
N PRO A 775 -24.91 24.41 -30.48
CA PRO A 775 -23.77 23.70 -29.92
C PRO A 775 -24.16 22.92 -28.65
N CYS A 776 -23.76 21.65 -28.59
CA CYS A 776 -23.78 20.81 -27.39
C CYS A 776 -22.60 21.10 -26.44
N TYR A 777 -21.86 22.17 -26.70
CA TYR A 777 -20.77 22.64 -25.86
C TYR A 777 -21.27 23.80 -25.01
N ALA A 778 -20.80 23.88 -23.78
CA ALA A 778 -21.04 25.06 -22.98
C ALA A 778 -20.45 26.31 -23.68
N PRO A 779 -21.19 27.44 -23.72
CA PRO A 779 -20.70 28.68 -24.31
C PRO A 779 -19.50 29.21 -23.52
N VAL A 780 -18.59 29.94 -24.17
CA VAL A 780 -17.38 30.47 -23.51
C VAL A 780 -17.76 31.44 -22.38
N SER A 781 -18.91 32.13 -22.51
CA SER A 781 -19.49 32.97 -21.47
C SER A 781 -19.68 32.25 -20.12
N LYS A 782 -19.96 30.94 -20.10
CA LYS A 782 -20.07 30.16 -18.86
C LYS A 782 -18.71 29.94 -18.19
N TYR A 783 -17.66 29.71 -18.97
CA TYR A 783 -16.29 29.67 -18.45
C TYR A 783 -15.88 31.02 -17.88
N ARG A 784 -16.32 32.12 -18.50
CA ARG A 784 -16.05 33.48 -18.03
C ARG A 784 -16.72 33.78 -16.69
N GLU A 785 -17.99 33.40 -16.56
CA GLU A 785 -18.75 33.51 -15.30
C GLU A 785 -18.02 32.78 -14.15
N LEU A 786 -17.62 31.52 -14.37
CA LEU A 786 -16.88 30.76 -13.35
C LEU A 786 -15.50 31.35 -13.06
N ALA A 787 -14.76 31.81 -14.08
CA ALA A 787 -13.47 32.46 -13.86
C ALA A 787 -13.60 33.71 -12.98
N GLN A 788 -14.63 34.52 -13.19
CA GLN A 788 -14.93 35.68 -12.34
C GLN A 788 -15.30 35.28 -10.92
N ASN A 789 -16.08 34.21 -10.74
CA ASN A 789 -16.43 33.69 -9.42
C ASN A 789 -15.18 33.19 -8.67
N ILE A 790 -14.31 32.43 -9.33
CA ILE A 790 -13.04 31.96 -8.77
C ILE A 790 -12.13 33.15 -8.44
N GLN A 791 -12.04 34.16 -9.30
CA GLN A 791 -11.28 35.38 -9.05
C GLN A 791 -11.72 36.07 -7.76
N ASN A 792 -13.03 36.19 -7.54
CA ASN A 792 -13.59 36.77 -6.31
C ASN A 792 -13.26 35.90 -5.09
N GLN A 793 -13.41 34.58 -5.18
CA GLN A 793 -13.10 33.67 -4.07
C GLN A 793 -11.61 33.70 -3.70
N ILE A 794 -10.72 33.71 -4.68
CA ILE A 794 -9.26 33.83 -4.45
C ILE A 794 -8.95 35.16 -3.76
N PHE A 795 -9.56 36.26 -4.21
CA PHE A 795 -9.36 37.55 -3.56
C PHE A 795 -9.90 37.54 -2.12
N GLU A 796 -11.08 36.98 -1.88
CA GLU A 796 -11.68 36.92 -0.54
C GLU A 796 -10.86 36.08 0.43
N THR A 797 -10.42 34.90 0.00
CA THR A 797 -9.77 33.88 0.85
C THR A 797 -8.26 34.06 0.94
N GLN A 798 -7.59 34.45 -0.14
CA GLN A 798 -6.13 34.50 -0.24
C GLN A 798 -5.57 35.92 -0.38
N LYS A 799 -6.43 36.92 -0.59
CA LYS A 799 -6.02 38.33 -0.86
C LYS A 799 -5.13 38.48 -2.10
N ILE A 800 -5.25 37.55 -3.06
CA ILE A 800 -4.53 37.59 -4.33
C ILE A 800 -5.42 38.25 -5.39
N HIS A 801 -4.92 39.32 -6.00
CA HIS A 801 -5.56 39.93 -7.16
C HIS A 801 -5.08 39.25 -8.44
N VAL A 802 -5.97 38.53 -9.11
CA VAL A 802 -5.67 37.88 -10.38
C VAL A 802 -6.21 38.73 -11.52
N THR A 803 -5.35 39.17 -12.44
CA THR A 803 -5.77 39.95 -13.64
C THR A 803 -5.61 39.19 -14.94
N THR A 804 -4.82 38.11 -14.93
CA THR A 804 -4.49 37.34 -16.13
C THR A 804 -5.32 36.06 -16.17
N VAL A 805 -5.87 35.75 -17.35
CA VAL A 805 -6.54 34.48 -17.63
C VAL A 805 -5.90 33.84 -18.85
N TYR A 806 -5.38 32.62 -18.66
CA TYR A 806 -4.81 31.80 -19.73
C TYR A 806 -5.79 30.70 -20.14
N VAL A 807 -5.94 30.47 -21.45
CA VAL A 807 -6.82 29.46 -22.01
C VAL A 807 -6.03 28.47 -22.87
N ALA A 808 -6.29 27.18 -22.65
CA ALA A 808 -5.90 26.10 -23.55
C ALA A 808 -7.16 25.39 -24.07
N SER A 809 -7.17 25.10 -25.38
CA SER A 809 -8.31 24.45 -26.05
C SER A 809 -7.83 23.66 -27.26
N ASP A 810 -8.55 22.58 -27.58
CA ASP A 810 -8.35 21.81 -28.81
C ASP A 810 -9.19 22.33 -30.00
N GLU A 811 -9.89 23.45 -29.81
CA GLU A 811 -10.68 24.12 -30.83
C GLU A 811 -9.81 24.79 -31.90
N GLN A 812 -10.21 24.65 -33.17
CA GLN A 812 -9.49 25.19 -34.32
C GLN A 812 -10.24 26.37 -34.98
N SER A 813 -11.49 26.61 -34.60
CA SER A 813 -12.31 27.69 -35.15
C SER A 813 -11.72 29.07 -34.85
N PRO A 814 -11.43 29.90 -35.87
CA PRO A 814 -10.99 31.28 -35.67
C PRO A 814 -12.00 32.12 -34.88
N ALA A 815 -13.31 31.86 -35.07
CA ALA A 815 -14.36 32.59 -34.34
C ALA A 815 -14.33 32.32 -32.83
N PHE A 816 -13.95 31.11 -32.42
CA PHE A 816 -13.75 30.79 -31.00
C PHE A 816 -12.57 31.57 -30.43
N TRP A 817 -11.42 31.58 -31.11
CA TRP A 817 -10.25 32.31 -30.63
C TRP A 817 -10.48 33.83 -30.62
N GLN A 818 -11.25 34.37 -31.56
CA GLN A 818 -11.71 35.76 -31.53
C GLN A 818 -12.61 36.05 -30.31
N GLU A 819 -13.46 35.11 -29.91
CA GLU A 819 -14.26 35.23 -28.69
C GLU A 819 -13.37 35.25 -27.44
N ILE A 820 -12.36 34.38 -27.37
CA ILE A 820 -11.35 34.38 -26.29
C ILE A 820 -10.60 35.71 -26.22
N ASP A 821 -10.13 36.21 -27.37
CA ASP A 821 -9.45 37.51 -27.49
C ASP A 821 -10.36 38.67 -27.03
N SER A 822 -11.66 38.60 -27.34
CA SER A 822 -12.63 39.63 -26.94
C SER A 822 -12.80 39.76 -25.42
N PHE A 823 -12.39 38.75 -24.64
CA PHE A 823 -12.38 38.79 -23.18
C PHE A 823 -11.05 39.27 -22.60
N GLY A 824 -10.05 39.56 -23.45
CA GLY A 824 -8.69 39.92 -23.02
C GLY A 824 -7.94 38.75 -22.41
N TRP A 825 -8.35 37.52 -22.71
CA TRP A 825 -7.68 36.30 -22.26
C TRP A 825 -6.56 35.93 -23.22
N ILE A 826 -5.50 35.34 -22.69
CA ILE A 826 -4.34 34.93 -23.48
C ILE A 826 -4.38 33.42 -23.78
N TYR A 827 -3.76 33.01 -24.88
CA TYR A 827 -3.51 31.61 -25.22
C TYR A 827 -2.17 31.48 -25.93
N LEU A 828 -1.65 30.25 -26.05
CA LEU A 828 -0.40 29.99 -26.75
C LEU A 828 -0.71 29.62 -28.20
N ASN A 829 -0.31 30.50 -29.13
CA ASN A 829 -0.39 30.19 -30.56
C ASN A 829 0.85 29.39 -30.99
N HIS A 830 0.74 28.06 -30.88
CA HIS A 830 1.86 27.15 -31.17
C HIS A 830 2.36 27.22 -32.61
N THR A 831 1.51 27.61 -33.56
CA THR A 831 1.89 27.85 -34.96
C THR A 831 2.79 29.07 -35.09
N THR A 832 2.40 30.20 -34.49
CA THR A 832 3.23 31.42 -34.48
C THR A 832 4.56 31.19 -33.76
N GLU A 833 4.54 30.43 -32.67
CA GLU A 833 5.74 30.09 -31.89
C GLU A 833 6.62 29.01 -32.55
N ARG A 834 6.13 28.38 -33.64
CA ARG A 834 6.78 27.27 -34.34
C ARG A 834 7.19 26.14 -33.38
N THR A 835 6.28 25.80 -32.48
CA THR A 835 6.59 24.93 -31.33
C THR A 835 6.96 23.53 -31.80
N THR A 836 6.17 22.98 -32.72
CA THR A 836 6.42 21.66 -33.31
C THR A 836 7.75 21.61 -34.04
N GLU A 837 8.07 22.64 -34.84
CA GLU A 837 9.31 22.70 -35.60
C GLU A 837 10.54 22.84 -34.71
N ARG A 838 10.40 23.51 -33.56
CA ARG A 838 11.51 23.79 -32.63
C ARG A 838 11.75 22.65 -31.65
N LEU A 839 10.69 22.05 -31.13
CA LEU A 839 10.76 21.14 -29.98
C LEU A 839 10.20 19.75 -30.30
N GLY A 840 9.45 19.59 -31.39
CA GLY A 840 8.78 18.34 -31.75
C GLY A 840 7.29 18.34 -31.38
N GLU A 841 6.56 17.38 -31.94
CA GLU A 841 5.09 17.35 -31.89
C GLU A 841 4.49 17.10 -30.50
N TRP A 842 5.25 16.56 -29.55
CA TRP A 842 4.79 16.38 -28.18
C TRP A 842 4.67 17.70 -27.41
N TYR A 843 5.45 18.71 -27.79
CA TYR A 843 5.62 19.90 -26.95
C TYR A 843 4.43 20.86 -26.91
N PRO A 844 3.63 21.06 -27.98
CA PRO A 844 2.43 21.89 -27.87
C PRO A 844 1.52 21.47 -26.71
N ILE A 845 1.11 20.20 -26.67
CA ILE A 845 0.22 19.68 -25.61
C ILE A 845 0.88 19.66 -24.24
N LEU A 846 2.20 19.43 -24.15
CA LEU A 846 2.93 19.45 -22.87
C LEU A 846 3.04 20.85 -22.31
N ILE A 847 3.38 21.84 -23.14
CA ILE A 847 3.46 23.25 -22.74
C ILE A 847 2.10 23.72 -22.25
N ASP A 848 1.02 23.43 -22.97
CA ASP A 848 -0.34 23.76 -22.52
C ASP A 848 -0.69 23.07 -21.19
N LYS A 849 -0.33 21.79 -21.04
CA LYS A 849 -0.56 21.04 -19.79
C LYS A 849 0.13 21.69 -18.59
N ILE A 850 1.38 22.12 -18.77
CA ILE A 850 2.19 22.73 -17.73
C ILE A 850 1.67 24.15 -17.44
N ALA A 851 1.33 24.92 -18.46
CA ALA A 851 0.80 26.27 -18.32
C ALA A 851 -0.50 26.29 -17.51
N LEU A 852 -1.40 25.34 -17.79
CA LEU A 852 -2.63 25.15 -17.01
C LEU A 852 -2.37 24.77 -15.54
N SER A 853 -1.21 24.19 -15.23
CA SER A 853 -0.85 23.80 -13.87
C SER A 853 -0.25 24.95 -13.04
N PHE A 854 0.04 26.11 -13.64
CA PHE A 854 0.53 27.30 -12.92
C PHE A 854 -0.57 28.21 -12.36
N GLY A 855 -1.84 27.91 -12.63
CA GLY A 855 -2.94 28.74 -12.15
C GLY A 855 -3.03 28.76 -10.62
N VAL A 856 -3.39 29.91 -10.06
CA VAL A 856 -3.93 30.00 -8.68
C VAL A 856 -5.45 29.77 -8.66
N GLY A 857 -6.07 29.77 -9.85
CA GLY A 857 -7.42 29.30 -10.10
C GLY A 857 -7.51 28.49 -11.38
N PHE A 858 -8.50 27.60 -11.47
CA PHE A 858 -8.71 26.73 -12.61
C PHE A 858 -10.19 26.59 -12.99
N VAL A 859 -10.52 26.72 -14.27
CA VAL A 859 -11.85 26.37 -14.81
C VAL A 859 -11.70 25.28 -15.87
N GLY A 860 -12.35 24.14 -15.67
CA GLY A 860 -12.28 23.00 -16.59
C GLY A 860 -13.59 22.66 -17.28
N THR A 861 -13.52 21.89 -18.36
CA THR A 861 -14.66 21.12 -18.88
C THR A 861 -14.87 19.88 -18.01
N ALA A 862 -16.09 19.68 -17.48
CA ALA A 862 -16.41 18.48 -16.72
C ALA A 862 -16.22 17.21 -17.57
N ALA A 863 -15.82 16.10 -16.95
CA ALA A 863 -15.48 14.81 -17.58
C ALA A 863 -14.24 14.82 -18.51
N SER A 864 -13.57 15.97 -18.71
CA SER A 864 -12.26 15.99 -19.36
C SER A 864 -11.18 15.60 -18.36
N THR A 865 -10.54 14.44 -18.55
CA THR A 865 -9.41 14.00 -17.72
C THR A 865 -8.26 15.01 -17.74
N PHE A 866 -8.08 15.69 -18.87
CA PHE A 866 -7.10 16.76 -18.99
C PHE A 866 -7.43 17.93 -18.04
N SER A 867 -8.71 18.33 -17.96
CA SER A 867 -9.18 19.33 -16.99
C SER A 867 -9.03 18.84 -15.55
N ILE A 868 -9.52 17.64 -15.23
CA ILE A 868 -9.49 17.07 -13.88
C ILE A 868 -8.07 17.04 -13.32
N LEU A 869 -7.11 16.56 -14.10
CA LEU A 869 -5.72 16.46 -13.65
C LEU A 869 -5.02 17.82 -13.52
N ASN A 870 -5.50 18.88 -14.19
CA ASN A 870 -4.95 20.23 -14.01
C ASN A 870 -5.58 20.96 -12.84
N ALA A 871 -6.91 20.84 -12.67
CA ALA A 871 -7.61 21.30 -11.47
C ALA A 871 -6.94 20.77 -10.21
N ARG A 872 -6.67 19.45 -10.16
CA ARG A 872 -5.98 18.81 -9.05
C ARG A 872 -4.59 19.38 -8.77
N ARG A 873 -3.80 19.69 -9.80
CA ARG A 873 -2.48 20.34 -9.62
C ARG A 873 -2.63 21.76 -9.11
N VAL A 874 -3.58 22.53 -9.63
CA VAL A 874 -3.84 23.88 -9.14
C VAL A 874 -4.25 23.86 -7.67
N GLU A 875 -5.15 22.95 -7.28
CA GLU A 875 -5.54 22.74 -5.88
C GLU A 875 -4.33 22.37 -5.00
N ASP A 876 -3.60 21.31 -5.36
CA ASP A 876 -2.62 20.71 -4.43
C ASP A 876 -1.20 21.28 -4.54
N TRP A 877 -0.81 21.81 -5.70
CA TRP A 877 0.53 22.39 -5.88
C TRP A 877 0.55 23.90 -5.59
N ASN A 878 -0.56 24.59 -5.85
CA ASN A 878 -0.63 26.04 -5.74
C ASN A 878 -1.59 26.53 -4.65
N ASN A 879 -2.22 25.61 -3.88
CA ASN A 879 -3.29 25.93 -2.94
C ASN A 879 -4.43 26.73 -3.62
N GLY A 880 -4.69 26.43 -4.89
CA GLY A 880 -5.61 27.16 -5.74
C GLY A 880 -7.05 26.69 -5.63
N ILE A 881 -7.95 27.36 -6.34
CA ILE A 881 -9.39 27.03 -6.40
C ILE A 881 -9.74 26.53 -7.79
N ALA A 882 -10.47 25.42 -7.89
CA ALA A 882 -10.89 24.86 -9.17
C ALA A 882 -12.41 24.68 -9.25
N ASP A 883 -12.97 24.91 -10.43
CA ASP A 883 -14.37 24.63 -10.74
C ASP A 883 -14.53 24.09 -12.17
N TYR A 884 -15.71 23.55 -12.50
CA TYR A 884 -15.97 22.90 -13.78
C TYR A 884 -17.26 23.41 -14.41
N VAL A 885 -17.18 23.67 -15.71
CA VAL A 885 -18.36 23.84 -16.55
C VAL A 885 -18.89 22.45 -16.92
N ASN A 886 -20.11 22.14 -16.48
CA ASN A 886 -20.80 20.94 -16.92
C ASN A 886 -21.48 21.20 -18.28
N PRO A 887 -21.03 20.58 -19.39
CA PRO A 887 -21.62 20.81 -20.70
C PRO A 887 -23.07 20.28 -20.81
N MET A 888 -23.54 19.49 -19.83
CA MET A 888 -24.83 18.81 -19.85
C MET A 888 -25.82 19.34 -18.79
N ALA A 889 -25.47 20.39 -18.05
CA ALA A 889 -26.37 21.02 -17.09
C ALA A 889 -27.08 22.21 -17.77
N ASP A 890 -28.35 22.02 -18.14
CA ASP A 890 -29.26 23.10 -18.54
C ASP A 890 -29.75 23.89 -17.31
#